data_AF-A0A7C4L3Y7-F1
#
_entry.id   AF-A0A7C4L3Y7-F1
#
_cell.length_a   1.000
_cell.length_b   1.000
_cell.length_c   1.000
_cell.angle_alpha   90.00
_cell.angle_beta   90.00
_cell.angle_gamma   90.00
#
_symmetry.space_group_name_H-M   'P 1'
#
loop_
_entity.id
_entity.type
_entity.pdbx_description
1 polymer ?
#
loop_
_entity_poly.entity_id
_entity_poly.type
_entity_poly.pdbx_seq_one_letter_code
_entity_poly.pdbx_strand_id
1 'polypeptide(L)'
;MNFINSSRRISGLAVPLLALRGSPESACGEYPDLAVLGALARQWGLSLIQLLPLNDTGTGTSPYSALSACALHPIHISLKEAGTSMQRLGRPLDPALVDALVKADRDIGVQWGGRERVAYLEVLDAKIKALRAVWDAEKNAGGGSAERPCIALAEAYAERESWAKPYACFIALKHSFGGAPWWDWPRMRDPGPEDIEGLWNDASIGEEARFWLWLQVLAEEQLGRAARTVTGYGIDIMGDIPILLAKDSADVWYRRQIFNLDRQAGAPPDMYSPRGQNWGFPLYDWDALEREEYAFWKERLFVAERYYTAYRLDHVLGFFRIWSISAHEHDAFLGAYVPAERILRSQLEADGFSPDRITWITRPHVPQARIEEAERRLVDAALAEGGPALAECCGQELAGLRARLFKRIGNEALFLFDPGIRGTADIYAAVWDAARRCGNADAAFAGYASALGEWWADRMLYEAEPDHFVFQWVFRETTAWHSLSAEEQAYFEKTHSRMDAMSMETWELQGRKILGMLKSITGMQPFAEDLGAVPPCVPKVLKEMAIPGLSVVRWERYWERPGSPHVPLDAYRPYSVVCTSVHDSTSLRQWWEEEADRSALWSLFGTMAERDPLLASLLASCPMEAPASLGPQGAAVFVRAAALASSITAVFPVQDILACHETFRAADPRQERINVPGTQSETNWTYRMPVDLPALAGDKAFAGFISRILDRESR
;
A
#
# COMPACT_ATOMS: atom_id res chain seq x y z
N MET A 1 -21.66 -5.70 -17.87
CA MET A 1 -21.08 -4.66 -16.99
C MET A 1 -21.77 -4.79 -15.66
N ASN A 2 -21.02 -5.02 -14.59
CA ASN A 2 -21.54 -5.15 -13.22
C ASN A 2 -21.63 -3.78 -12.53
N PHE A 3 -21.01 -2.76 -13.12
CA PHE A 3 -21.05 -1.37 -12.66
C PHE A 3 -22.40 -0.71 -12.97
N ILE A 4 -23.10 -0.27 -11.92
CA ILE A 4 -24.51 0.15 -11.99
C ILE A 4 -24.62 1.59 -12.49
N ASN A 5 -23.79 2.50 -11.97
CA ASN A 5 -23.98 3.95 -12.10
C ASN A 5 -23.16 4.61 -13.22
N SER A 6 -22.87 3.88 -14.31
CA SER A 6 -21.98 4.32 -15.40
C SER A 6 -22.44 5.54 -16.22
N SER A 7 -23.72 5.89 -16.18
CA SER A 7 -24.32 6.93 -17.04
C SER A 7 -24.59 8.26 -16.35
N ARG A 8 -24.14 8.44 -15.10
CA ARG A 8 -24.37 9.66 -14.31
C ARG A 8 -23.12 10.08 -13.55
N ARG A 9 -23.16 11.29 -12.98
CA ARG A 9 -22.14 11.71 -12.01
C ARG A 9 -22.33 10.93 -10.71
N ILE A 10 -21.22 10.52 -10.11
CA ILE A 10 -21.21 9.63 -8.94
C ILE A 10 -20.79 10.43 -7.72
N SER A 11 -21.53 10.27 -6.62
CA SER A 11 -21.15 10.68 -5.28
C SER A 11 -20.99 9.43 -4.41
N GLY A 12 -19.89 9.33 -3.69
CA GLY A 12 -19.58 8.19 -2.84
C GLY A 12 -18.77 8.55 -1.60
N LEU A 13 -18.53 7.53 -0.78
CA LEU A 13 -17.65 7.62 0.38
C LEU A 13 -16.56 6.56 0.32
N ALA A 14 -15.40 6.85 0.91
CA ALA A 14 -14.32 5.89 1.14
C ALA A 14 -14.19 5.59 2.64
N VAL A 15 -14.10 4.31 3.00
CA VAL A 15 -13.99 3.90 4.40
C VAL A 15 -13.21 2.59 4.57
N PRO A 16 -12.28 2.49 5.53
CA PRO A 16 -11.77 1.19 5.98
C PRO A 16 -12.92 0.41 6.62
N LEU A 17 -13.20 -0.83 6.16
CA LEU A 17 -14.24 -1.64 6.79
C LEU A 17 -13.97 -1.81 8.29
N LEU A 18 -12.70 -1.96 8.67
CA LEU A 18 -12.27 -2.08 10.07
C LEU A 18 -12.72 -0.91 10.96
N ALA A 19 -12.81 0.29 10.38
CA ALA A 19 -13.12 1.52 11.12
C ALA A 19 -14.60 1.64 11.47
N LEU A 20 -15.48 0.84 10.85
CA LEU A 20 -16.92 0.89 11.14
C LEU A 20 -17.21 0.47 12.58
N ARG A 21 -18.29 1.02 13.12
CA ARG A 21 -18.88 0.60 14.39
C ARG A 21 -20.31 0.14 14.14
N GLY A 22 -20.50 -1.15 13.90
CA GLY A 22 -21.81 -1.73 13.63
C GLY A 22 -22.84 -1.50 14.74
N SER A 23 -22.39 -1.42 15.99
CA SER A 23 -23.17 -1.06 17.16
C SER A 23 -22.31 -0.31 18.19
N PRO A 24 -22.90 0.25 19.27
CA PRO A 24 -22.14 0.83 20.37
C PRO A 24 -21.13 -0.13 21.00
N GLU A 25 -21.43 -1.43 20.96
CA GLU A 25 -20.67 -2.53 21.54
C GLU A 25 -19.70 -3.18 20.53
N SER A 26 -19.75 -2.86 19.23
CA SER A 26 -18.85 -3.49 18.24
C SER A 26 -17.38 -3.23 18.54
N ALA A 27 -16.54 -4.27 18.54
CA ALA A 27 -15.10 -4.10 18.75
C ALA A 27 -14.36 -3.60 17.51
N CYS A 28 -14.83 -3.95 16.30
CA CYS A 28 -14.35 -3.47 15.01
C CYS A 28 -15.49 -3.56 13.98
N GLY A 29 -15.26 -3.08 12.77
CA GLY A 29 -16.20 -3.28 11.66
C GLY A 29 -16.11 -4.67 11.06
N GLU A 30 -17.28 -5.24 10.74
CA GLU A 30 -17.46 -6.62 10.30
C GLU A 30 -18.11 -6.68 8.90
N TYR A 31 -18.02 -7.82 8.21
CA TYR A 31 -18.59 -7.98 6.88
C TYR A 31 -20.08 -7.61 6.79
N PRO A 32 -20.96 -8.00 7.74
CA PRO A 32 -22.37 -7.60 7.71
C PRO A 32 -22.59 -6.09 7.84
N ASP A 33 -21.67 -5.34 8.47
CA ASP A 33 -21.80 -3.89 8.64
C ASP A 33 -21.78 -3.15 7.29
N LEU A 34 -21.19 -3.75 6.25
CA LEU A 34 -21.23 -3.21 4.88
C LEU A 34 -22.67 -3.06 4.36
N ALA A 35 -23.58 -3.99 4.71
CA ALA A 35 -24.99 -3.88 4.31
C ALA A 35 -25.70 -2.71 5.00
N VAL A 36 -25.36 -2.45 6.27
CA VAL A 36 -25.87 -1.30 7.03
C VAL A 36 -25.33 0.01 6.46
N LEU A 37 -24.04 0.04 6.13
CA LEU A 37 -23.40 1.16 5.45
C LEU A 37 -24.04 1.42 4.06
N GLY A 38 -24.40 0.39 3.31
CA GLY A 38 -25.13 0.53 2.04
C GLY A 38 -26.50 1.19 2.20
N ALA A 39 -27.24 0.84 3.26
CA ALA A 39 -28.51 1.49 3.56
C ALA A 39 -28.32 2.98 3.92
N LEU A 40 -27.26 3.29 4.69
CA LEU A 40 -26.87 4.66 5.00
C LEU A 40 -26.45 5.45 3.76
N ALA A 41 -25.62 4.87 2.89
CA ALA A 41 -25.20 5.48 1.64
C ALA A 41 -26.40 5.84 0.77
N ARG A 42 -27.38 4.93 0.64
CA ARG A 42 -28.64 5.21 -0.04
C ARG A 42 -29.43 6.34 0.62
N GLN A 43 -29.49 6.38 1.96
CA GLN A 43 -30.16 7.45 2.70
C GLN A 43 -29.49 8.82 2.46
N TRP A 44 -28.17 8.84 2.25
CA TRP A 44 -27.39 10.04 1.94
C TRP A 44 -27.37 10.39 0.45
N GLY A 45 -28.10 9.66 -0.41
CA GLY A 45 -28.11 9.88 -1.85
C GLY A 45 -26.78 9.52 -2.54
N LEU A 46 -25.93 8.74 -1.89
CA LEU A 46 -24.70 8.22 -2.48
C LEU A 46 -25.01 7.05 -3.41
N SER A 47 -24.07 6.75 -4.29
CA SER A 47 -24.18 5.68 -5.29
C SER A 47 -22.94 4.77 -5.32
N LEU A 48 -21.93 5.06 -4.48
CA LEU A 48 -20.68 4.33 -4.45
C LEU A 48 -20.13 4.26 -3.02
N ILE A 49 -19.66 3.08 -2.61
CA ILE A 49 -18.84 2.87 -1.42
C ILE A 49 -17.48 2.34 -1.89
N GLN A 50 -16.42 3.05 -1.55
CA GLN A 50 -15.05 2.58 -1.71
C GLN A 50 -14.54 1.97 -0.39
N LEU A 51 -13.98 0.77 -0.49
CA LEU A 51 -13.36 0.06 0.61
C LEU A 51 -11.84 0.03 0.42
N LEU A 52 -11.10 -0.03 1.52
CA LEU A 52 -9.69 -0.47 1.49
C LEU A 52 -9.61 -1.97 1.21
N PRO A 53 -8.42 -2.53 0.91
CA PRO A 53 -8.28 -3.97 0.72
C PRO A 53 -8.78 -4.74 1.95
N LEU A 54 -9.50 -5.84 1.71
CA LEU A 54 -10.08 -6.71 2.75
C LEU A 54 -9.33 -8.04 2.87
N ASN A 55 -8.16 -8.12 2.26
CA ASN A 55 -7.39 -9.34 2.19
C ASN A 55 -6.74 -9.68 3.54
N ASP A 56 -6.48 -10.96 3.78
CA ASP A 56 -5.82 -11.42 5.01
C ASP A 56 -4.40 -10.86 5.11
N THR A 57 -4.06 -10.19 6.21
CA THR A 57 -2.76 -9.57 6.52
C THR A 57 -2.15 -10.17 7.77
N GLY A 58 -2.78 -11.20 8.34
CA GLY A 58 -2.39 -11.83 9.59
C GLY A 58 -2.33 -10.82 10.73
N THR A 59 -1.17 -10.75 11.37
CA THR A 59 -0.93 -9.84 12.52
C THR A 59 -0.53 -8.42 12.09
N GLY A 60 -0.27 -8.18 10.81
CA GLY A 60 0.01 -6.84 10.30
C GLY A 60 -1.28 -6.03 10.13
N THR A 61 -1.29 -4.77 10.57
CA THR A 61 -2.48 -3.89 10.46
C THR A 61 -2.66 -3.31 9.06
N SER A 62 -1.62 -3.32 8.21
CA SER A 62 -1.67 -2.72 6.87
C SER A 62 -2.46 -3.59 5.88
N PRO A 63 -3.59 -3.10 5.33
CA PRO A 63 -4.36 -3.83 4.32
C PRO A 63 -3.59 -4.01 2.99
N TYR A 64 -2.50 -3.27 2.79
CA TYR A 64 -1.63 -3.36 1.60
C TYR A 64 -0.54 -4.43 1.73
N SER A 65 -0.43 -5.10 2.88
CA SER A 65 0.55 -6.16 3.14
C SER A 65 -0.12 -7.54 3.22
N ALA A 66 -0.94 -7.87 2.23
CA ALA A 66 -1.73 -9.08 2.22
C ALA A 66 -0.87 -10.36 2.12
N LEU A 67 -1.23 -11.37 2.92
CA LEU A 67 -0.74 -12.75 2.87
C LEU A 67 -1.32 -13.54 1.69
N SER A 68 -2.43 -13.08 1.11
CA SER A 68 -2.92 -13.57 -0.17
C SER A 68 -3.71 -12.50 -0.92
N ALA A 69 -3.60 -12.49 -2.25
CA ALA A 69 -4.37 -11.66 -3.16
C ALA A 69 -5.88 -12.01 -3.17
N CYS A 70 -6.25 -13.21 -2.72
CA CYS A 70 -7.62 -13.74 -2.76
C CYS A 70 -8.24 -13.93 -1.36
N ALA A 71 -7.45 -14.39 -0.39
CA ALA A 71 -7.97 -14.68 0.95
C ALA A 71 -8.47 -13.41 1.66
N LEU A 72 -9.60 -13.52 2.34
CA LEU A 72 -10.28 -12.48 3.09
C LEU A 72 -9.83 -12.46 4.55
N HIS A 73 -9.78 -11.29 5.17
CA HIS A 73 -9.30 -11.12 6.53
C HIS A 73 -10.26 -11.70 7.59
N PRO A 74 -9.83 -12.60 8.49
CA PRO A 74 -10.70 -13.18 9.52
C PRO A 74 -11.27 -12.18 10.53
N ILE A 75 -10.57 -11.07 10.79
CA ILE A 75 -11.02 -10.03 11.74
C ILE A 75 -12.43 -9.48 11.46
N HIS A 76 -12.83 -9.48 10.19
CA HIS A 76 -14.13 -8.97 9.76
C HIS A 76 -15.26 -10.00 9.86
N ILE A 77 -14.97 -11.26 10.19
CA ILE A 77 -16.00 -12.26 10.44
C ILE A 77 -16.79 -11.84 11.68
N SER A 78 -18.11 -11.78 11.53
CA SER A 78 -19.04 -11.53 12.62
C SER A 78 -19.34 -12.83 13.36
N LEU A 79 -18.97 -12.91 14.64
CA LEU A 79 -19.20 -14.10 15.45
C LEU A 79 -20.70 -14.31 15.70
N LYS A 80 -21.44 -13.23 15.99
CA LYS A 80 -22.88 -13.28 16.21
C LYS A 80 -23.68 -13.74 14.99
N GLU A 81 -23.17 -13.54 13.76
CA GLU A 81 -23.82 -13.99 12.53
C GLU A 81 -23.29 -15.33 12.00
N ALA A 82 -22.25 -15.93 12.62
CA ALA A 82 -21.66 -17.18 12.15
C ALA A 82 -22.66 -18.34 12.16
N GLY A 83 -23.53 -18.45 13.17
CA GLY A 83 -24.60 -19.47 13.20
C GLY A 83 -25.57 -19.34 12.01
N THR A 84 -26.01 -18.12 11.70
CA THR A 84 -26.84 -17.82 10.52
C THR A 84 -26.10 -18.15 9.23
N SER A 85 -24.80 -17.85 9.16
CA SER A 85 -23.95 -18.13 8.01
C SER A 85 -23.90 -19.64 7.75
N MET A 86 -23.62 -20.44 8.78
CA MET A 86 -23.59 -21.90 8.72
C MET A 86 -24.95 -22.52 8.34
N GLN A 87 -26.05 -21.96 8.83
CA GLN A 87 -27.40 -22.36 8.42
C GLN A 87 -27.62 -22.15 6.91
N ARG A 88 -27.21 -20.99 6.37
CA ARG A 88 -27.36 -20.67 4.93
C ARG A 88 -26.46 -21.53 4.04
N LEU A 89 -25.33 -21.96 4.57
CA LEU A 89 -24.44 -22.93 3.94
C LEU A 89 -24.98 -24.38 4.01
N GLY A 90 -26.17 -24.59 4.58
CA GLY A 90 -26.82 -25.90 4.67
C GLY A 90 -26.20 -26.81 5.73
N ARG A 91 -25.42 -26.25 6.66
CA ARG A 91 -24.65 -26.97 7.67
C ARG A 91 -24.80 -26.28 9.04
N PRO A 92 -26.01 -26.23 9.62
CA PRO A 92 -26.25 -25.50 10.87
C PRO A 92 -25.41 -26.04 12.02
N LEU A 93 -24.95 -25.13 12.89
CA LEU A 93 -24.23 -25.47 14.13
C LEU A 93 -25.22 -25.85 15.25
N ASP A 94 -24.71 -26.57 16.26
CA ASP A 94 -25.41 -26.76 17.52
C ASP A 94 -25.80 -25.39 18.14
N PRO A 95 -27.05 -25.18 18.59
CA PRO A 95 -27.48 -23.94 19.22
C PRO A 95 -26.58 -23.46 20.38
N ALA A 96 -26.01 -24.37 21.17
CA ALA A 96 -25.11 -24.01 22.27
C ALA A 96 -23.80 -23.38 21.76
N LEU A 97 -23.30 -23.83 20.60
CA LEU A 97 -22.12 -23.22 19.96
C LEU A 97 -22.46 -21.85 19.39
N VAL A 98 -23.66 -21.68 18.83
CA VAL A 98 -24.15 -20.36 18.37
C VAL A 98 -24.24 -19.38 19.54
N ASP A 99 -24.83 -19.79 20.67
CA ASP A 99 -24.93 -18.97 21.87
C ASP A 99 -23.54 -18.60 22.43
N ALA A 100 -22.57 -19.52 22.38
CA ALA A 100 -21.20 -19.27 22.78
C ALA A 100 -20.51 -18.22 21.90
N LEU A 101 -20.71 -18.26 20.58
CA LEU A 101 -20.19 -17.25 19.66
C LEU A 101 -20.81 -15.86 19.90
N VAL A 102 -22.13 -15.79 20.11
CA VAL A 102 -22.83 -14.53 20.44
C VAL A 102 -22.37 -13.98 21.79
N LYS A 103 -22.09 -14.84 22.77
CA LYS A 103 -21.49 -14.43 24.03
C LYS A 103 -20.07 -13.89 23.82
N ALA A 104 -19.22 -14.59 23.08
CA ALA A 104 -17.86 -14.16 22.79
C ALA A 104 -17.83 -12.80 22.07
N ASP A 105 -18.71 -12.58 21.08
CA ASP A 105 -18.87 -11.30 20.39
C ASP A 105 -19.11 -10.14 21.37
N ARG A 106 -20.05 -10.33 22.31
CA ARG A 106 -20.39 -9.35 23.35
C ARG A 106 -19.23 -9.13 24.32
N ASP A 107 -18.58 -10.18 24.79
CA ASP A 107 -17.45 -10.08 25.72
C ASP A 107 -16.29 -9.30 25.08
N ILE A 108 -16.01 -9.55 23.79
CA ILE A 108 -15.03 -8.79 23.01
C ILE A 108 -15.46 -7.33 22.86
N GLY A 109 -16.74 -7.10 22.57
CA GLY A 109 -17.30 -5.76 22.50
C GLY A 109 -17.12 -4.95 23.78
N VAL A 110 -17.45 -5.54 24.93
CA VAL A 110 -17.29 -4.91 26.26
C VAL A 110 -15.83 -4.58 26.55
N GLN A 111 -14.91 -5.47 26.23
CA GLN A 111 -13.52 -5.32 26.62
C GLN A 111 -12.73 -4.37 25.69
N TRP A 112 -13.05 -4.29 24.39
CA TRP A 112 -12.27 -3.51 23.42
C TRP A 112 -13.07 -2.48 22.61
N GLY A 113 -14.41 -2.56 22.57
CA GLY A 113 -15.26 -1.65 21.77
C GLY A 113 -15.31 -0.19 22.25
N GLY A 114 -14.86 0.09 23.47
CA GLY A 114 -14.77 1.45 24.01
C GLY A 114 -13.49 2.21 23.65
N ARG A 115 -12.51 1.58 22.99
CA ARG A 115 -11.23 2.21 22.66
C ARG A 115 -11.37 3.23 21.53
N GLU A 116 -10.53 4.27 21.56
CA GLU A 116 -10.46 5.30 20.51
C GLU A 116 -9.93 4.74 19.18
N ARG A 117 -9.03 3.76 19.24
CA ARG A 117 -8.50 3.01 18.09
C ARG A 117 -8.87 1.53 18.22
N VAL A 118 -8.94 0.84 17.10
CA VAL A 118 -9.20 -0.60 17.08
C VAL A 118 -8.02 -1.36 17.72
N ALA A 119 -8.29 -2.15 18.75
CA ALA A 119 -7.32 -3.08 19.36
C ALA A 119 -7.12 -4.29 18.45
N TYR A 120 -6.43 -4.08 17.34
CA TYR A 120 -6.41 -5.00 16.20
C TYR A 120 -6.02 -6.43 16.58
N LEU A 121 -4.87 -6.60 17.23
CA LEU A 121 -4.33 -7.92 17.56
C LEU A 121 -5.19 -8.64 18.59
N GLU A 122 -5.65 -7.93 19.63
CA GLU A 122 -6.46 -8.53 20.68
C GLU A 122 -7.83 -8.95 20.18
N VAL A 123 -8.47 -8.13 19.33
CA VAL A 123 -9.77 -8.47 18.72
C VAL A 123 -9.62 -9.64 17.76
N LEU A 124 -8.58 -9.65 16.91
CA LEU A 124 -8.29 -10.75 15.99
C LEU A 124 -8.08 -12.08 16.74
N ASP A 125 -7.20 -12.08 17.74
CA ASP A 125 -6.88 -13.26 18.55
C ASP A 125 -8.13 -13.79 19.29
N ALA A 126 -8.92 -12.91 19.90
CA ALA A 126 -10.15 -13.31 20.59
C ALA A 126 -11.19 -13.92 19.64
N LYS A 127 -11.35 -13.34 18.44
CA LYS A 127 -12.26 -13.88 17.41
C LYS A 127 -11.79 -15.26 16.91
N ILE A 128 -10.50 -15.40 16.60
CA ILE A 128 -9.93 -16.69 16.17
C ILE A 128 -10.10 -17.75 17.26
N LYS A 129 -9.86 -17.41 18.54
CA LYS A 129 -10.09 -18.33 19.67
C LYS A 129 -11.54 -18.80 19.78
N ALA A 130 -12.49 -17.89 19.61
CA ALA A 130 -13.92 -18.24 19.63
C ALA A 130 -14.29 -19.18 18.47
N LEU A 131 -13.82 -18.91 17.26
CA LEU A 131 -14.05 -19.77 16.09
C LEU A 131 -13.33 -21.12 16.21
N ARG A 132 -12.14 -21.15 16.81
CA ARG A 132 -11.40 -22.39 17.11
C ARG A 132 -12.18 -23.29 18.08
N ALA A 133 -12.79 -22.71 19.11
CA ALA A 133 -13.59 -23.48 20.05
C ALA A 133 -14.76 -24.20 19.36
N VAL A 134 -15.37 -23.58 18.34
CA VAL A 134 -16.41 -24.21 17.51
C VAL A 134 -15.83 -25.34 16.68
N TRP A 135 -14.71 -25.10 16.00
CA TRP A 135 -13.99 -26.12 15.23
C TRP A 135 -13.65 -27.36 16.07
N ASP A 136 -13.10 -27.15 17.25
CA ASP A 136 -12.69 -28.23 18.15
C ASP A 136 -13.89 -29.00 18.70
N ALA A 137 -14.99 -28.31 19.05
CA ALA A 137 -16.22 -28.94 19.51
C ALA A 137 -16.84 -29.84 18.43
N GLU A 138 -16.94 -29.32 17.19
CA GLU A 138 -17.43 -30.06 16.02
C GLU A 138 -16.54 -31.26 15.70
N LYS A 139 -15.21 -31.09 15.76
CA LYS A 139 -14.25 -32.18 15.56
C LYS A 139 -14.44 -33.31 16.60
N ASN A 140 -14.64 -32.95 17.86
CA ASN A 140 -14.75 -33.89 18.97
C ASN A 140 -16.12 -34.59 19.05
N ALA A 141 -17.14 -34.09 18.33
CA ALA A 141 -18.48 -34.68 18.31
C ALA A 141 -18.56 -36.05 17.58
N GLY A 142 -17.49 -36.51 16.92
CA GLY A 142 -17.43 -37.79 16.20
C GLY A 142 -17.82 -37.68 14.71
N GLY A 143 -18.04 -38.81 14.03
CA GLY A 143 -18.44 -38.85 12.61
C GLY A 143 -17.30 -38.69 11.59
N GLY A 144 -17.57 -39.04 10.32
CA GLY A 144 -16.64 -38.87 9.19
C GLY A 144 -16.52 -37.41 8.74
N SER A 145 -15.54 -37.07 7.87
CA SER A 145 -15.33 -35.69 7.40
C SER A 145 -16.56 -35.06 6.75
N ALA A 146 -17.34 -35.85 6.00
CA ALA A 146 -18.59 -35.41 5.35
C ALA A 146 -19.74 -35.10 6.34
N GLU A 147 -19.66 -35.65 7.55
CA GLU A 147 -20.64 -35.49 8.63
C GLU A 147 -20.29 -34.33 9.55
N ARG A 148 -19.08 -33.75 9.44
CA ARG A 148 -18.60 -32.62 10.21
C ARG A 148 -18.77 -31.31 9.42
N PRO A 149 -19.78 -30.47 9.71
CA PRO A 149 -20.06 -29.20 9.05
C PRO A 149 -18.84 -28.40 8.60
N CYS A 150 -17.95 -28.03 9.52
CA CYS A 150 -16.83 -27.14 9.22
C CYS A 150 -15.80 -27.77 8.27
N ILE A 151 -15.46 -29.04 8.48
CA ILE A 151 -14.51 -29.78 7.65
C ILE A 151 -15.07 -29.99 6.24
N ALA A 152 -16.34 -30.42 6.13
CA ALA A 152 -16.98 -30.64 4.85
C ALA A 152 -17.03 -29.37 3.99
N LEU A 153 -17.28 -28.21 4.62
CA LEU A 153 -17.25 -26.92 3.93
C LEU A 153 -15.84 -26.53 3.48
N ALA A 154 -14.83 -26.73 4.33
CA ALA A 154 -13.44 -26.46 3.97
C ALA A 154 -12.98 -27.32 2.79
N GLU A 155 -13.27 -28.62 2.79
CA GLU A 155 -12.93 -29.53 1.68
C GLU A 155 -13.63 -29.13 0.38
N ALA A 156 -14.93 -28.81 0.45
CA ALA A 156 -15.67 -28.36 -0.74
C ALA A 156 -15.12 -27.04 -1.29
N TYR A 157 -14.64 -26.15 -0.43
CA TYR A 157 -14.01 -24.90 -0.84
C TYR A 157 -12.63 -25.14 -1.47
N ALA A 158 -11.84 -26.06 -0.90
CA ALA A 158 -10.52 -26.44 -1.41
C ALA A 158 -10.58 -27.01 -2.83
N GLU A 159 -11.63 -27.75 -3.16
CA GLU A 159 -11.84 -28.31 -4.50
C GLU A 159 -12.40 -27.27 -5.50
N ARG A 160 -13.03 -26.20 -5.00
CA ARG A 160 -13.63 -25.15 -5.83
C ARG A 160 -12.63 -24.06 -6.23
N GLU A 161 -11.67 -23.76 -5.36
CA GLU A 161 -10.75 -22.63 -5.51
C GLU A 161 -9.29 -23.09 -5.61
N SER A 162 -8.60 -22.78 -6.71
CA SER A 162 -7.20 -23.18 -6.90
C SER A 162 -6.22 -22.53 -5.91
N TRP A 163 -6.52 -21.33 -5.41
CA TRP A 163 -5.69 -20.64 -4.42
C TRP A 163 -5.87 -21.14 -2.98
N ALA A 164 -6.94 -21.90 -2.71
CA ALA A 164 -7.36 -22.24 -1.34
C ALA A 164 -6.37 -23.13 -0.59
N LYS A 165 -5.97 -24.28 -1.17
CA LYS A 165 -5.01 -25.19 -0.52
C LYS A 165 -3.66 -24.52 -0.29
N PRO A 166 -3.03 -23.85 -1.28
CA PRO A 166 -1.78 -23.11 -1.05
C PRO A 166 -1.86 -22.10 0.09
N TYR A 167 -2.91 -21.26 0.13
CA TYR A 167 -3.10 -20.29 1.22
C TYR A 167 -3.24 -20.97 2.59
N ALA A 168 -4.12 -21.97 2.69
CA ALA A 168 -4.39 -22.66 3.95
C ALA A 168 -3.15 -23.39 4.51
N CYS A 169 -2.41 -24.08 3.64
CA CYS A 169 -1.16 -24.73 4.00
C CYS A 169 -0.06 -23.71 4.38
N PHE A 170 0.01 -22.57 3.69
CA PHE A 170 0.94 -21.49 4.04
C PHE A 170 0.69 -20.97 5.45
N ILE A 171 -0.57 -20.64 5.80
CA ILE A 171 -0.92 -20.15 7.13
C ILE A 171 -0.63 -21.20 8.21
N ALA A 172 -1.00 -22.46 7.97
CA ALA A 172 -0.73 -23.57 8.89
C ALA A 172 0.78 -23.74 9.15
N LEU A 173 1.61 -23.71 8.09
CA LEU A 173 3.06 -23.78 8.22
C LEU A 173 3.61 -22.56 8.96
N LYS A 174 3.17 -21.36 8.61
CA LYS A 174 3.57 -20.12 9.27
C LYS A 174 3.32 -20.18 10.78
N HIS A 175 2.17 -20.68 11.19
CA HIS A 175 1.84 -20.90 12.60
C HIS A 175 2.74 -21.97 13.24
N SER A 176 2.95 -23.10 12.55
CA SER A 176 3.83 -24.18 13.05
C SER A 176 5.29 -23.75 13.25
N PHE A 177 5.72 -22.73 12.51
CA PHE A 177 7.06 -22.13 12.60
C PHE A 177 7.08 -20.81 13.38
N GLY A 178 6.08 -20.56 14.24
CA GLY A 178 6.09 -19.44 15.18
C GLY A 178 5.99 -18.06 14.51
N GLY A 179 5.39 -17.97 13.32
CA GLY A 179 5.22 -16.73 12.58
C GLY A 179 6.40 -16.32 11.71
N ALA A 180 7.47 -17.13 11.66
CA ALA A 180 8.62 -16.87 10.79
C ALA A 180 8.21 -16.71 9.32
N PRO A 181 8.90 -15.86 8.54
CA PRO A 181 8.63 -15.74 7.11
C PRO A 181 9.11 -16.99 6.36
N TRP A 182 8.53 -17.27 5.20
CA TRP A 182 8.75 -18.55 4.52
C TRP A 182 10.20 -18.84 4.10
N TRP A 183 11.03 -17.81 3.89
CA TRP A 183 12.44 -18.01 3.54
C TRP A 183 13.29 -18.52 4.71
N ASP A 184 12.82 -18.35 5.95
CA ASP A 184 13.48 -18.82 7.18
C ASP A 184 12.97 -20.21 7.63
N TRP A 185 12.00 -20.79 6.91
CA TRP A 185 11.46 -22.10 7.28
C TRP A 185 12.49 -23.22 7.04
N PRO A 186 12.57 -24.22 7.94
CA PRO A 186 13.52 -25.32 7.81
C PRO A 186 13.20 -26.27 6.63
N ARG A 187 11.95 -26.28 6.16
CA ARG A 187 11.43 -27.09 5.05
C ARG A 187 10.29 -26.35 4.35
N MET A 188 9.86 -26.85 3.19
CA MET A 188 8.75 -26.26 2.40
C MET A 188 8.99 -24.80 2.02
N ARG A 189 10.25 -24.46 1.69
CA ARG A 189 10.60 -23.12 1.21
C ARG A 189 10.22 -22.90 -0.24
N ASP A 190 10.11 -23.94 -1.06
CA ASP A 190 9.80 -23.87 -2.50
C ASP A 190 8.86 -25.03 -2.89
N PRO A 191 7.60 -24.99 -2.48
CA PRO A 191 6.67 -26.10 -2.69
C PRO A 191 6.21 -26.20 -4.15
N GLY A 192 6.06 -27.42 -4.66
CA GLY A 192 5.30 -27.71 -5.86
C GLY A 192 3.85 -28.12 -5.57
N PRO A 193 3.01 -28.33 -6.60
CA PRO A 193 1.64 -28.81 -6.42
C PRO A 193 1.51 -30.11 -5.61
N GLU A 194 2.43 -31.07 -5.80
CA GLU A 194 2.43 -32.33 -5.04
C GLU A 194 2.75 -32.11 -3.56
N ASP A 195 3.62 -31.16 -3.22
CA ASP A 195 3.91 -30.79 -1.83
C ASP A 195 2.68 -30.20 -1.15
N ILE A 196 1.90 -29.37 -1.87
CA ILE A 196 0.65 -28.79 -1.35
C ILE A 196 -0.37 -29.90 -1.05
N GLU A 197 -0.55 -30.86 -1.95
CA GLU A 197 -1.44 -32.00 -1.70
C GLU A 197 -0.91 -32.88 -0.55
N GLY A 198 0.41 -33.05 -0.44
CA GLY A 198 1.04 -33.73 0.69
C GLY A 198 0.77 -33.04 2.03
N LEU A 199 0.90 -31.71 2.09
CA LEU A 199 0.60 -30.89 3.27
C LEU A 199 -0.89 -30.90 3.60
N TRP A 200 -1.76 -30.86 2.60
CA TRP A 200 -3.20 -30.94 2.78
C TRP A 200 -3.63 -32.29 3.37
N ASN A 201 -2.94 -33.37 3.03
CA ASN A 201 -3.22 -34.72 3.54
C ASN A 201 -2.44 -35.08 4.81
N ASP A 202 -1.49 -34.25 5.25
CA ASP A 202 -0.78 -34.42 6.52
C ASP A 202 -1.76 -34.27 7.70
N ALA A 203 -1.63 -35.16 8.70
CA ALA A 203 -2.58 -35.20 9.82
C ALA A 203 -2.56 -33.92 10.68
N SER A 204 -1.40 -33.27 10.84
CA SER A 204 -1.27 -32.08 11.69
C SER A 204 -1.45 -30.80 10.88
N ILE A 205 -0.71 -30.66 9.77
CA ILE A 205 -0.77 -29.46 8.93
C ILE A 205 -2.09 -29.39 8.19
N GLY A 206 -2.57 -30.51 7.66
CA GLY A 206 -3.83 -30.56 6.92
C GLY A 206 -5.03 -30.24 7.81
N GLU A 207 -5.03 -30.62 9.08
CA GLU A 207 -6.09 -30.23 10.01
C GLU A 207 -6.11 -28.71 10.23
N GLU A 208 -4.95 -28.13 10.53
CA GLU A 208 -4.82 -26.70 10.75
C GLU A 208 -5.18 -25.91 9.49
N ALA A 209 -4.73 -26.37 8.31
CA ALA A 209 -5.07 -25.76 7.03
C ALA A 209 -6.60 -25.73 6.80
N ARG A 210 -7.32 -26.82 7.09
CA ARG A 210 -8.78 -26.84 6.93
C ARG A 210 -9.50 -25.88 7.89
N PHE A 211 -9.00 -25.66 9.10
CA PHE A 211 -9.55 -24.64 9.99
C PHE A 211 -9.45 -23.25 9.34
N TRP A 212 -8.26 -22.87 8.87
CA TRP A 212 -8.05 -21.57 8.22
C TRP A 212 -8.90 -21.43 6.97
N LEU A 213 -9.08 -22.51 6.21
CA LEU A 213 -9.93 -22.48 5.03
C LEU A 213 -11.42 -22.38 5.37
N TRP A 214 -11.87 -22.99 6.47
CA TRP A 214 -13.24 -22.81 6.95
C TRP A 214 -13.54 -21.34 7.31
N LEU A 215 -12.56 -20.61 7.87
CA LEU A 215 -12.72 -19.16 8.11
C LEU A 215 -12.97 -18.40 6.79
N GLN A 216 -12.32 -18.81 5.69
CA GLN A 216 -12.56 -18.23 4.36
C GLN A 216 -13.97 -18.51 3.84
N VAL A 217 -14.55 -19.68 4.14
CA VAL A 217 -15.95 -19.99 3.81
C VAL A 217 -16.90 -19.03 4.52
N LEU A 218 -16.69 -18.80 5.82
CA LEU A 218 -17.50 -17.85 6.59
C LEU A 218 -17.34 -16.42 6.07
N ALA A 219 -16.11 -16.00 5.78
CA ALA A 219 -15.82 -14.67 5.24
C ALA A 219 -16.49 -14.46 3.88
N GLU A 220 -16.39 -15.41 2.95
CA GLU A 220 -17.04 -15.35 1.64
C GLU A 220 -18.57 -15.25 1.77
N GLU A 221 -19.17 -16.06 2.64
CA GLU A 221 -20.63 -16.03 2.82
C GLU A 221 -21.09 -14.66 3.33
N GLN A 222 -20.44 -14.14 4.38
CA GLN A 222 -20.84 -12.88 5.00
C GLN A 222 -20.58 -11.68 4.09
N LEU A 223 -19.38 -11.57 3.50
CA LEU A 223 -19.05 -10.47 2.58
C LEU A 223 -19.91 -10.54 1.31
N GLY A 224 -20.04 -11.71 0.71
CA GLY A 224 -20.86 -11.91 -0.48
C GLY A 224 -22.32 -11.59 -0.23
N ARG A 225 -22.86 -11.96 0.94
CA ARG A 225 -24.22 -11.57 1.35
C ARG A 225 -24.35 -10.06 1.47
N ALA A 226 -23.44 -9.40 2.20
CA ALA A 226 -23.49 -7.97 2.39
C ALA A 226 -23.36 -7.20 1.07
N ALA A 227 -22.42 -7.61 0.20
CA ALA A 227 -22.23 -7.02 -1.12
C ALA A 227 -23.47 -7.12 -2.01
N ARG A 228 -24.15 -8.28 -2.03
CA ARG A 228 -25.43 -8.45 -2.74
C ARG A 228 -26.54 -7.54 -2.19
N THR A 229 -26.56 -7.31 -0.88
CA THR A 229 -27.51 -6.37 -0.28
C THR A 229 -27.22 -4.93 -0.70
N VAL A 230 -25.96 -4.50 -0.66
CA VAL A 230 -25.56 -3.14 -1.06
C VAL A 230 -25.84 -2.88 -2.55
N THR A 231 -25.47 -3.82 -3.42
CA THR A 231 -25.78 -3.72 -4.87
C THR A 231 -27.29 -3.77 -5.15
N GLY A 232 -28.05 -4.52 -4.35
CA GLY A 232 -29.52 -4.50 -4.36
C GLY A 232 -30.14 -3.15 -3.99
N TYR A 233 -29.39 -2.26 -3.33
CA TYR A 233 -29.78 -0.87 -3.09
C TYR A 233 -29.43 0.08 -4.26
N GLY A 234 -28.80 -0.42 -5.33
CA GLY A 234 -28.30 0.39 -6.45
C GLY A 234 -26.97 1.10 -6.16
N ILE A 235 -26.26 0.68 -5.11
CA ILE A 235 -24.98 1.25 -4.68
C ILE A 235 -23.86 0.37 -5.22
N ASP A 236 -22.93 0.98 -5.96
CA ASP A 236 -21.70 0.34 -6.41
C ASP A 236 -20.72 0.15 -5.25
N ILE A 237 -19.92 -0.92 -5.31
CA ILE A 237 -18.85 -1.18 -4.34
C ILE A 237 -17.53 -1.17 -5.11
N MET A 238 -16.65 -0.26 -4.75
CA MET A 238 -15.28 -0.17 -5.26
C MET A 238 -14.33 -0.81 -4.25
N GLY A 239 -13.84 -2.00 -4.58
CA GLY A 239 -12.70 -2.58 -3.87
C GLY A 239 -11.40 -1.83 -4.20
N ASP A 240 -10.36 -2.10 -3.43
CA ASP A 240 -9.02 -1.56 -3.68
C ASP A 240 -8.04 -2.72 -3.85
N ILE A 241 -7.27 -2.69 -4.94
CA ILE A 241 -6.41 -3.79 -5.37
C ILE A 241 -4.97 -3.27 -5.37
N PRO A 242 -4.17 -3.62 -4.35
CA PRO A 242 -2.73 -3.33 -4.31
C PRO A 242 -2.05 -3.90 -5.55
N ILE A 243 -1.19 -3.13 -6.23
CA ILE A 243 -0.47 -3.68 -7.39
C ILE A 243 0.39 -4.88 -7.00
N LEU A 244 1.17 -4.78 -5.92
CA LEU A 244 2.10 -5.81 -5.47
C LEU A 244 1.60 -6.54 -4.22
N LEU A 245 2.30 -7.61 -3.85
CA LEU A 245 2.02 -8.42 -2.67
C LEU A 245 3.21 -8.40 -1.70
N ALA A 246 2.94 -8.67 -0.42
CA ALA A 246 3.98 -8.92 0.55
C ALA A 246 4.88 -10.08 0.09
N LYS A 247 6.21 -9.94 0.24
CA LYS A 247 7.15 -11.03 -0.05
C LYS A 247 6.78 -12.29 0.74
N ASP A 248 6.40 -12.11 2.00
CA ASP A 248 5.93 -13.17 2.89
C ASP A 248 4.42 -13.42 2.72
N SER A 249 4.02 -13.92 1.56
CA SER A 249 2.63 -14.25 1.23
C SER A 249 2.54 -15.64 0.61
N ALA A 250 1.35 -16.25 0.71
CA ALA A 250 1.07 -17.54 0.10
C ALA A 250 1.26 -17.52 -1.43
N ASP A 251 0.90 -16.41 -2.08
CA ASP A 251 1.04 -16.28 -3.54
C ASP A 251 2.50 -16.22 -3.97
N VAL A 252 3.33 -15.43 -3.29
CA VAL A 252 4.78 -15.36 -3.59
C VAL A 252 5.49 -16.66 -3.20
N TRP A 253 5.05 -17.28 -2.11
CA TRP A 253 5.58 -18.56 -1.66
C TRP A 253 5.30 -19.69 -2.66
N TYR A 254 4.07 -19.80 -3.16
CA TYR A 254 3.64 -20.90 -4.03
C TYR A 254 3.86 -20.62 -5.52
N ARG A 255 3.55 -19.41 -6.01
CA ARG A 255 3.68 -19.03 -7.42
C ARG A 255 4.97 -18.26 -7.66
N ARG A 256 6.09 -18.73 -7.12
CA ARG A 256 7.36 -17.99 -7.10
C ARG A 256 7.85 -17.55 -8.48
N GLN A 257 7.57 -18.36 -9.50
CA GLN A 257 8.04 -18.17 -10.86
C GLN A 257 7.49 -16.91 -11.55
N ILE A 258 6.41 -16.30 -11.03
CA ILE A 258 5.87 -15.03 -11.58
C ILE A 258 6.40 -13.79 -10.85
N PHE A 259 7.32 -13.97 -9.90
CA PHE A 259 7.91 -12.88 -9.13
C PHE A 259 9.44 -12.86 -9.28
N ASN A 260 10.01 -11.65 -9.34
CA ASN A 260 11.44 -11.42 -9.22
C ASN A 260 11.78 -11.05 -7.77
N LEU A 261 12.44 -11.97 -7.07
CA LEU A 261 12.82 -11.81 -5.65
C LEU A 261 14.18 -11.12 -5.44
N ASP A 262 14.96 -10.95 -6.50
CA ASP A 262 16.24 -10.22 -6.48
C ASP A 262 16.03 -8.70 -6.55
N ARG A 263 14.79 -8.29 -6.78
CA ARG A 263 14.36 -6.89 -6.86
C ARG A 263 13.28 -6.57 -5.83
N GLN A 264 13.20 -5.29 -5.50
CA GLN A 264 12.22 -4.71 -4.60
C GLN A 264 11.61 -3.46 -5.24
N ALA A 265 10.32 -3.26 -5.06
CA ALA A 265 9.62 -2.06 -5.49
C ALA A 265 9.87 -0.89 -4.55
N GLY A 266 9.81 0.31 -5.10
CA GLY A 266 9.86 1.53 -4.33
C GLY A 266 9.44 2.76 -5.10
N ALA A 267 9.92 3.91 -4.63
CA ALA A 267 9.83 5.19 -5.29
C ALA A 267 11.21 5.87 -5.33
N PRO A 268 11.53 6.61 -6.40
CA PRO A 268 12.77 7.37 -6.46
C PRO A 268 12.79 8.50 -5.42
N PRO A 269 13.97 9.14 -5.20
CA PRO A 269 14.06 10.33 -4.35
C PRO A 269 13.10 11.47 -4.73
N ASP A 270 12.53 12.11 -3.72
CA ASP A 270 11.70 13.31 -3.85
C ASP A 270 11.98 14.34 -2.71
N MET A 271 11.25 15.45 -2.72
CA MET A 271 11.45 16.55 -1.74
C MET A 271 11.09 16.18 -0.29
N TYR A 272 10.29 15.14 -0.08
CA TYR A 272 9.88 14.63 1.23
C TYR A 272 10.71 13.40 1.64
N SER A 273 11.20 12.64 0.66
CA SER A 273 12.09 11.48 0.86
C SER A 273 13.33 11.57 -0.05
N PRO A 274 14.40 12.25 0.39
CA PRO A 274 15.61 12.45 -0.42
C PRO A 274 16.41 11.16 -0.69
N ARG A 275 16.12 10.06 0.02
CA ARG A 275 16.69 8.73 -0.22
C ARG A 275 15.75 7.81 -1.01
N GLY A 276 14.60 8.31 -1.45
CA GLY A 276 13.51 7.52 -2.02
C GLY A 276 12.84 6.63 -0.97
N GLN A 277 11.94 5.75 -1.40
CA GLN A 277 11.24 4.83 -0.51
C GLN A 277 11.41 3.40 -1.00
N ASN A 278 11.93 2.50 -0.16
CA ASN A 278 11.97 1.08 -0.46
C ASN A 278 10.77 0.40 0.22
N TRP A 279 9.86 -0.16 -0.58
CA TRP A 279 8.65 -0.82 -0.07
C TRP A 279 8.87 -2.29 0.26
N GLY A 280 9.97 -2.89 -0.20
CA GLY A 280 10.34 -4.27 0.09
C GLY A 280 9.49 -5.35 -0.62
N PHE A 281 8.54 -4.95 -1.48
CA PHE A 281 7.71 -5.88 -2.25
C PHE A 281 8.47 -6.42 -3.47
N PRO A 282 8.39 -7.72 -3.77
CA PRO A 282 8.98 -8.26 -5.00
C PRO A 282 8.28 -7.69 -6.23
N LEU A 283 8.96 -7.72 -7.37
CA LEU A 283 8.39 -7.30 -8.65
C LEU A 283 7.72 -8.46 -9.36
N TYR A 284 6.75 -8.18 -10.24
CA TYR A 284 6.27 -9.20 -11.18
C TYR A 284 7.30 -9.46 -12.28
N ASP A 285 7.43 -10.72 -12.66
CA ASP A 285 7.95 -11.10 -13.97
C ASP A 285 6.77 -11.07 -14.96
N TRP A 286 6.65 -9.96 -15.69
CA TRP A 286 5.55 -9.74 -16.64
C TRP A 286 5.58 -10.72 -17.82
N ASP A 287 6.76 -11.21 -18.21
CA ASP A 287 6.91 -12.20 -19.27
C ASP A 287 6.46 -13.58 -18.79
N ALA A 288 6.78 -13.95 -17.54
CA ALA A 288 6.25 -15.15 -16.91
C ALA A 288 4.72 -15.09 -16.77
N LEU A 289 4.19 -13.96 -16.31
CA LEU A 289 2.74 -13.73 -16.24
C LEU A 289 2.07 -13.88 -17.61
N GLU A 290 2.65 -13.31 -18.67
CA GLU A 290 2.11 -13.44 -20.03
C GLU A 290 2.16 -14.88 -20.55
N ARG A 291 3.26 -15.61 -20.30
CA ARG A 291 3.37 -17.04 -20.64
C ARG A 291 2.32 -17.90 -19.93
N GLU A 292 1.93 -17.52 -18.72
CA GLU A 292 0.83 -18.14 -17.96
C GLU A 292 -0.54 -17.52 -18.29
N GLU A 293 -0.66 -16.78 -19.40
CA GLU A 293 -1.88 -16.12 -19.86
C GLU A 293 -2.54 -15.24 -18.78
N TYR A 294 -1.73 -14.64 -17.92
CA TYR A 294 -2.12 -13.81 -16.77
C TYR A 294 -3.06 -14.54 -15.78
N ALA A 295 -2.91 -15.86 -15.63
CA ALA A 295 -3.76 -16.70 -14.77
C ALA A 295 -3.90 -16.14 -13.33
N PHE A 296 -2.81 -15.67 -12.74
CA PHE A 296 -2.82 -15.06 -11.41
C PHE A 296 -3.73 -13.81 -11.33
N TRP A 297 -3.60 -12.87 -12.27
CA TRP A 297 -4.44 -11.66 -12.31
C TRP A 297 -5.90 -11.97 -12.65
N LYS A 298 -6.15 -12.96 -13.51
CA LYS A 298 -7.49 -13.47 -13.81
C LYS A 298 -8.16 -14.02 -12.56
N GLU A 299 -7.51 -14.95 -11.85
CA GLU A 299 -8.00 -15.52 -10.59
C GLU A 299 -8.31 -14.42 -9.57
N ARG A 300 -7.37 -13.50 -9.36
CA ARG A 300 -7.51 -12.37 -8.43
C ARG A 300 -8.75 -11.52 -8.73
N LEU A 301 -8.96 -11.13 -9.98
CA LEU A 301 -10.11 -10.30 -10.35
C LEU A 301 -11.45 -11.08 -10.36
N PHE A 302 -11.45 -12.37 -10.70
CA PHE A 302 -12.66 -13.19 -10.60
C PHE A 302 -13.13 -13.40 -9.15
N VAL A 303 -12.19 -13.52 -8.20
CA VAL A 303 -12.53 -13.53 -6.78
C VAL A 303 -13.08 -12.16 -6.35
N ALA A 304 -12.43 -11.07 -6.75
CA ALA A 304 -12.88 -9.71 -6.42
C ALA A 304 -14.28 -9.37 -6.97
N GLU A 305 -14.62 -9.82 -8.19
CA GLU A 305 -15.93 -9.59 -8.84
C GLU A 305 -17.12 -10.18 -8.08
N ARG A 306 -16.88 -11.14 -7.16
CA ARG A 306 -17.93 -11.68 -6.29
C ARG A 306 -18.47 -10.65 -5.30
N TYR A 307 -17.67 -9.62 -5.00
CA TYR A 307 -17.95 -8.63 -3.95
C TYR A 307 -18.04 -7.21 -4.48
N TYR A 308 -17.36 -6.90 -5.59
CA TYR A 308 -17.21 -5.54 -6.07
C TYR A 308 -17.81 -5.35 -7.46
N THR A 309 -18.32 -4.14 -7.71
CA THR A 309 -18.78 -3.71 -9.04
C THR A 309 -17.75 -2.81 -9.74
N ALA A 310 -16.78 -2.30 -8.97
CA ALA A 310 -15.65 -1.52 -9.43
C ALA A 310 -14.40 -1.87 -8.61
N TYR A 311 -13.22 -1.51 -9.10
CA TYR A 311 -11.99 -1.62 -8.32
C TYR A 311 -11.05 -0.46 -8.61
N ARG A 312 -10.37 0.00 -7.56
CA ARG A 312 -9.22 0.91 -7.67
C ARG A 312 -7.96 0.06 -7.83
N LEU A 313 -7.17 0.38 -8.86
CA LEU A 313 -5.80 -0.09 -9.01
C LEU A 313 -4.89 0.86 -8.25
N ASP A 314 -4.36 0.38 -7.13
CA ASP A 314 -3.36 1.09 -6.37
C ASP A 314 -2.04 1.16 -7.15
N HIS A 315 -1.36 2.30 -7.13
CA HIS A 315 -0.13 2.55 -7.87
C HIS A 315 -0.20 2.12 -9.34
N VAL A 316 -1.16 2.68 -10.09
CA VAL A 316 -1.40 2.32 -11.50
C VAL A 316 -0.14 2.54 -12.35
N LEU A 317 0.73 3.46 -11.92
CA LEU A 317 2.00 3.76 -12.56
C LEU A 317 2.85 2.50 -12.74
N GLY A 318 2.80 1.56 -11.79
CA GLY A 318 3.55 0.31 -11.81
C GLY A 318 3.21 -0.62 -13.00
N PHE A 319 2.04 -0.44 -13.64
CA PHE A 319 1.72 -1.15 -14.89
C PHE A 319 2.38 -0.54 -16.12
N PHE A 320 2.80 0.72 -16.05
CA PHE A 320 3.58 1.39 -17.10
C PHE A 320 5.08 1.20 -16.85
N ARG A 321 5.50 1.43 -15.60
CA ARG A 321 6.87 1.32 -15.11
C ARG A 321 6.88 1.25 -13.59
N ILE A 322 7.80 0.50 -13.01
CA ILE A 322 7.98 0.46 -11.57
C ILE A 322 9.43 0.79 -11.19
N TRP A 323 9.62 1.52 -10.09
CA TRP A 323 10.97 1.77 -9.57
C TRP A 323 11.49 0.49 -8.92
N SER A 324 12.47 -0.12 -9.59
CA SER A 324 13.12 -1.37 -9.23
C SER A 324 14.42 -1.09 -8.49
N ILE A 325 14.53 -1.65 -7.30
CA ILE A 325 15.68 -1.57 -6.42
C ILE A 325 16.28 -2.97 -6.29
N SER A 326 17.59 -3.11 -6.20
CA SER A 326 18.19 -4.42 -5.87
C SER A 326 17.81 -4.83 -4.45
N ALA A 327 17.54 -6.12 -4.22
CA ALA A 327 17.33 -6.66 -2.88
C ALA A 327 18.54 -6.52 -1.93
N HIS A 328 19.70 -6.09 -2.45
CA HIS A 328 20.92 -5.80 -1.69
C HIS A 328 21.05 -4.33 -1.27
N GLU A 329 20.13 -3.46 -1.68
CA GLU A 329 20.10 -2.05 -1.26
C GLU A 329 19.12 -1.84 -0.11
N HIS A 330 19.53 -1.05 0.89
CA HIS A 330 18.69 -0.72 2.04
C HIS A 330 17.67 0.38 1.74
N ASP A 331 18.02 1.36 0.90
CA ASP A 331 17.13 2.43 0.46
C ASP A 331 16.91 2.41 -1.05
N ALA A 332 16.13 3.36 -1.57
CA ALA A 332 15.69 3.38 -2.96
C ALA A 332 16.51 4.28 -3.86
N PHE A 333 17.62 4.85 -3.36
CA PHE A 333 18.36 5.87 -4.07
C PHE A 333 19.02 5.31 -5.35
N LEU A 334 19.57 4.10 -5.26
CA LEU A 334 20.07 3.33 -6.40
C LEU A 334 19.00 2.36 -6.92
N GLY A 335 18.00 2.93 -7.58
CA GLY A 335 17.01 2.18 -8.34
C GLY A 335 16.96 2.57 -9.81
N ALA A 336 16.09 1.91 -10.56
CA ALA A 336 15.83 2.20 -11.97
C ALA A 336 14.38 1.90 -12.29
N TYR A 337 13.78 2.62 -13.24
CA TYR A 337 12.48 2.21 -13.76
C TYR A 337 12.59 0.90 -14.56
N VAL A 338 11.61 0.02 -14.41
CA VAL A 338 11.46 -1.21 -15.20
C VAL A 338 10.04 -1.26 -15.77
N PRO A 339 9.89 -1.41 -17.11
CA PRO A 339 10.98 -1.40 -18.10
C PRO A 339 11.61 0.00 -18.20
N ALA A 340 12.84 0.07 -18.71
CA ALA A 340 13.46 1.32 -19.14
C ALA A 340 14.56 1.01 -20.15
N GLU A 341 14.88 1.98 -21.01
CA GLU A 341 16.06 1.90 -21.85
C GLU A 341 17.34 1.89 -21.01
N ARG A 342 18.37 1.21 -21.50
CA ARG A 342 19.66 1.07 -20.80
C ARG A 342 20.81 1.35 -21.75
N ILE A 343 21.92 1.81 -21.19
CA ILE A 343 23.18 2.01 -21.92
C ILE A 343 24.00 0.72 -21.81
N LEU A 344 24.38 0.15 -22.95
CA LEU A 344 25.28 -1.00 -22.96
C LEU A 344 26.74 -0.56 -22.79
N ARG A 345 27.55 -1.37 -22.11
CA ARG A 345 29.01 -1.17 -22.08
C ARG A 345 29.58 -1.04 -23.49
N SER A 346 29.21 -1.97 -24.37
CA SER A 346 29.69 -2.00 -25.76
C SER A 346 29.32 -0.74 -26.54
N GLN A 347 28.19 -0.10 -26.20
CA GLN A 347 27.82 1.18 -26.79
C GLN A 347 28.77 2.29 -26.33
N LEU A 348 29.06 2.40 -25.03
CA LEU A 348 30.02 3.39 -24.52
C LEU A 348 31.41 3.21 -25.14
N GLU A 349 31.85 1.97 -25.29
CA GLU A 349 33.13 1.65 -25.95
C GLU A 349 33.13 2.06 -27.43
N ALA A 350 32.04 1.78 -28.15
CA ALA A 350 31.88 2.19 -29.54
C ALA A 350 31.81 3.72 -29.70
N ASP A 351 31.25 4.41 -28.71
CA ASP A 351 31.15 5.87 -28.64
C ASP A 351 32.45 6.54 -28.16
N GLY A 352 33.51 5.76 -27.92
CA GLY A 352 34.88 6.25 -27.69
C GLY A 352 35.30 6.34 -26.22
N PHE A 353 34.49 5.86 -25.27
CA PHE A 353 34.86 5.84 -23.86
C PHE A 353 35.80 4.66 -23.55
N SER A 354 36.95 4.93 -22.94
CA SER A 354 37.90 3.90 -22.54
C SER A 354 37.36 3.06 -21.35
N PRO A 355 37.85 1.82 -21.16
CA PRO A 355 37.48 1.01 -19.99
C PRO A 355 37.68 1.72 -18.64
N ASP A 356 38.76 2.52 -18.52
CA ASP A 356 39.05 3.30 -17.31
C ASP A 356 38.04 4.42 -17.12
N ARG A 357 37.66 5.13 -18.19
CA ARG A 357 36.63 6.17 -18.11
C ARG A 357 35.25 5.59 -17.81
N ILE A 358 34.91 4.43 -18.37
CA ILE A 358 33.67 3.73 -18.04
C ILE A 358 33.67 3.31 -16.57
N THR A 359 34.78 2.78 -16.07
CA THR A 359 34.94 2.44 -14.65
C THR A 359 34.74 3.69 -13.79
N TRP A 360 35.38 4.81 -14.14
CA TRP A 360 35.26 6.11 -13.45
C TRP A 360 33.82 6.59 -13.27
N ILE A 361 33.00 6.50 -14.32
CA ILE A 361 31.60 6.98 -14.26
C ILE A 361 30.62 5.95 -13.64
N THR A 362 31.00 4.66 -13.58
CA THR A 362 30.11 3.58 -13.13
C THR A 362 30.39 3.07 -11.72
N ARG A 363 31.60 3.28 -11.20
CA ARG A 363 32.03 2.75 -9.89
C ARG A 363 32.29 3.88 -8.89
N PRO A 364 31.98 3.69 -7.61
CA PRO A 364 32.23 4.66 -6.55
C PRO A 364 33.72 4.75 -6.21
N HIS A 365 34.38 5.81 -6.66
CA HIS A 365 35.79 6.07 -6.39
C HIS A 365 35.93 6.85 -5.07
N VAL A 366 36.56 6.25 -4.07
CA VAL A 366 36.68 6.82 -2.72
C VAL A 366 38.14 7.22 -2.44
N PRO A 367 38.44 8.53 -2.29
CA PRO A 367 39.78 9.00 -1.95
C PRO A 367 40.23 8.48 -0.58
N GLN A 368 41.49 8.07 -0.46
CA GLN A 368 42.06 7.56 0.79
C GLN A 368 41.85 8.52 1.97
N ALA A 369 42.03 9.83 1.73
CA ALA A 369 41.86 10.85 2.76
C ALA A 369 40.44 10.91 3.34
N ARG A 370 39.40 10.62 2.54
CA ARG A 370 38.00 10.56 3.01
C ARG A 370 37.78 9.37 3.94
N ILE A 371 38.36 8.22 3.61
CA ILE A 371 38.30 7.01 4.45
C ILE A 371 38.96 7.31 5.80
N GLU A 372 40.20 7.79 5.78
CA GLU A 372 40.96 8.10 7.00
C GLU A 372 40.27 9.17 7.86
N GLU A 373 39.59 10.14 7.24
CA GLU A 373 38.81 11.15 7.97
C GLU A 373 37.57 10.55 8.64
N ALA A 374 36.79 9.74 7.94
CA ALA A 374 35.59 9.13 8.51
C ALA A 374 35.94 8.14 9.63
N GLU A 375 37.04 7.41 9.49
CA GLU A 375 37.61 6.54 10.51
C GLU A 375 38.04 7.32 11.77
N ARG A 376 38.70 8.47 11.62
CA ARG A 376 39.03 9.34 12.76
C ARG A 376 37.77 9.81 13.49
N ARG A 377 36.77 10.28 12.74
CA ARG A 377 35.48 10.73 13.32
C ARG A 377 34.79 9.62 14.10
N LEU A 378 34.86 8.38 13.63
CA LEU A 378 34.33 7.21 14.33
C LEU A 378 35.05 7.02 15.68
N VAL A 379 36.37 7.01 15.69
CA VAL A 379 37.17 6.84 16.92
C VAL A 379 36.90 7.99 17.91
N ASP A 380 36.77 9.22 17.42
CA ASP A 380 36.43 10.38 18.25
C ASP A 380 35.00 10.25 18.83
N ALA A 381 34.03 9.77 18.04
CA ALA A 381 32.68 9.51 18.52
C ALA A 381 32.64 8.40 19.58
N ALA A 382 33.37 7.31 19.36
CA ALA A 382 33.53 6.21 20.32
C ALA A 382 34.19 6.69 21.64
N LEU A 383 35.18 7.58 21.54
CA LEU A 383 35.82 8.19 22.71
C LEU A 383 34.84 9.05 23.51
N ALA A 384 34.01 9.84 22.82
CA ALA A 384 33.01 10.67 23.46
C ALA A 384 31.87 9.84 24.10
N GLU A 385 31.49 8.72 23.48
CA GLU A 385 30.39 7.86 23.93
C GLU A 385 30.79 6.93 25.08
N GLY A 386 31.90 6.20 24.93
CA GLY A 386 32.29 5.11 25.83
C GLY A 386 33.70 5.21 26.39
N GLY A 387 34.38 6.34 26.16
CA GLY A 387 35.73 6.58 26.67
C GLY A 387 36.83 5.81 25.92
N PRO A 388 38.07 5.83 26.44
CA PRO A 388 39.25 5.31 25.74
C PRO A 388 39.17 3.83 25.36
N ALA A 389 38.56 3.00 26.19
CA ALA A 389 38.45 1.56 25.93
C ALA A 389 37.55 1.26 24.71
N LEU A 390 36.45 2.01 24.56
CA LEU A 390 35.58 1.87 23.39
C LEU A 390 36.27 2.38 22.13
N ALA A 391 36.94 3.53 22.22
CA ALA A 391 37.72 4.10 21.12
C ALA A 391 38.82 3.16 20.63
N GLU A 392 39.53 2.50 21.55
CA GLU A 392 40.55 1.50 21.22
C GLU A 392 39.93 0.28 20.51
N CYS A 393 38.83 -0.28 21.03
CA CYS A 393 38.13 -1.39 20.38
C CYS A 393 37.70 -1.02 18.96
N CYS A 394 37.02 0.12 18.81
CA CYS A 394 36.53 0.58 17.51
C CYS A 394 37.68 0.79 16.53
N GLY A 395 38.79 1.38 16.99
CA GLY A 395 40.00 1.58 16.19
C GLY A 395 40.63 0.28 15.70
N GLN A 396 40.59 -0.79 16.50
CA GLN A 396 41.11 -2.12 16.11
C GLN A 396 40.26 -2.77 15.01
N GLU A 397 38.95 -2.51 14.96
CA GLU A 397 38.05 -3.06 13.92
C GLU A 397 38.24 -2.41 12.54
N LEU A 398 38.73 -1.16 12.48
CA LEU A 398 38.79 -0.36 11.25
C LEU A 398 39.64 -1.00 10.14
N ALA A 399 40.80 -1.57 10.48
CA ALA A 399 41.66 -2.21 9.50
C ALA A 399 40.97 -3.42 8.84
N GLY A 400 40.23 -4.20 9.64
CA GLY A 400 39.44 -5.33 9.16
C GLY A 400 38.26 -4.91 8.30
N LEU A 401 37.56 -3.84 8.69
CA LEU A 401 36.50 -3.24 7.88
C LEU A 401 37.04 -2.73 6.55
N ARG A 402 38.14 -1.98 6.55
CA ARG A 402 38.74 -1.43 5.33
C ARG A 402 39.16 -2.54 4.36
N ALA A 403 39.81 -3.60 4.85
CA ALA A 403 40.24 -4.73 4.03
C ALA A 403 39.06 -5.51 3.41
N ARG A 404 37.92 -5.54 4.11
CA ARG A 404 36.69 -6.21 3.66
C ARG A 404 35.89 -5.36 2.68
N LEU A 405 35.81 -4.05 2.92
CA LEU A 405 34.95 -3.15 2.17
C LEU A 405 35.61 -2.57 0.92
N PHE A 406 36.94 -2.47 0.88
CA PHE A 406 37.64 -1.73 -0.17
C PHE A 406 38.80 -2.50 -0.81
N LYS A 407 39.08 -2.15 -2.07
CA LYS A 407 40.30 -2.48 -2.80
C LYS A 407 40.96 -1.19 -3.30
N ARG A 408 42.27 -1.09 -3.09
CA ARG A 408 43.08 0.02 -3.60
C ARG A 408 43.29 -0.14 -5.11
N ILE A 409 43.20 0.96 -5.85
CA ILE A 409 43.49 0.98 -7.30
C ILE A 409 45.00 1.11 -7.48
N GLY A 410 45.67 0.00 -7.80
CA GLY A 410 47.13 -0.02 -7.98
C GLY A 410 47.87 0.63 -6.82
N ASN A 411 48.65 1.67 -7.12
CA ASN A 411 49.39 2.47 -6.13
C ASN A 411 48.73 3.85 -5.84
N GLU A 412 47.56 4.13 -6.42
CA GLU A 412 46.89 5.42 -6.26
C GLU A 412 46.32 5.60 -4.85
N ALA A 413 46.14 6.83 -4.40
CA ALA A 413 45.47 7.14 -3.12
C ALA A 413 43.94 7.07 -3.28
N LEU A 414 43.46 6.03 -3.95
CA LEU A 414 42.09 5.87 -4.41
C LEU A 414 41.63 4.42 -4.26
N PHE A 415 40.40 4.25 -3.80
CA PHE A 415 39.81 2.95 -3.51
C PHE A 415 38.50 2.76 -4.26
N LEU A 416 38.20 1.51 -4.61
CA LEU A 416 36.88 1.04 -4.98
C LEU A 416 36.34 0.17 -3.86
N PHE A 417 35.02 0.04 -3.78
CA PHE A 417 34.43 -1.01 -2.96
C PHE A 417 34.83 -2.39 -3.49
N ASP A 418 34.98 -3.35 -2.58
CA ASP A 418 35.30 -4.74 -2.91
C ASP A 418 34.23 -5.31 -3.88
N PRO A 419 34.62 -6.02 -4.95
CA PRO A 419 33.66 -6.59 -5.91
C PRO A 419 32.61 -7.54 -5.30
N GLY A 420 32.86 -8.08 -4.11
CA GLY A 420 31.90 -8.90 -3.36
C GLY A 420 30.79 -8.09 -2.67
N ILE A 421 30.90 -6.76 -2.59
CA ILE A 421 29.85 -5.89 -2.06
C ILE A 421 28.78 -5.68 -3.12
N ARG A 422 27.55 -6.14 -2.84
CA ARG A 422 26.43 -6.09 -3.80
C ARG A 422 25.55 -4.85 -3.65
N GLY A 423 25.54 -4.23 -2.46
CA GLY A 423 24.71 -3.06 -2.16
C GLY A 423 24.93 -2.57 -0.72
N THR A 424 24.20 -1.52 -0.30
CA THR A 424 24.37 -0.96 1.06
C THR A 424 24.02 -1.93 2.17
N ALA A 425 23.19 -2.96 1.94
CA ALA A 425 22.90 -3.96 2.95
C ALA A 425 24.15 -4.75 3.38
N ASP A 426 25.03 -5.11 2.42
CA ASP A 426 26.29 -5.80 2.71
C ASP A 426 27.26 -4.87 3.47
N ILE A 427 27.29 -3.59 3.11
CA ILE A 427 28.10 -2.55 3.79
C ILE A 427 27.66 -2.40 5.24
N TYR A 428 26.36 -2.19 5.46
CA TYR A 428 25.80 -1.96 6.79
C TYR A 428 25.92 -3.21 7.66
N ALA A 429 25.71 -4.41 7.11
CA ALA A 429 25.93 -5.66 7.84
C ALA A 429 27.37 -5.76 8.39
N ALA A 430 28.38 -5.45 7.54
CA ALA A 430 29.78 -5.47 7.98
C ALA A 430 30.07 -4.44 9.09
N VAL A 431 29.52 -3.23 8.97
CA VAL A 431 29.67 -2.15 9.95
C VAL A 431 29.02 -2.52 11.28
N TRP A 432 27.77 -2.97 11.27
CA TRP A 432 27.04 -3.33 12.49
C TRP A 432 27.58 -4.59 13.17
N ASP A 433 28.16 -5.53 12.41
CA ASP A 433 28.93 -6.63 12.97
C ASP A 433 30.15 -6.16 13.76
N ALA A 434 30.85 -5.12 13.29
CA ALA A 434 31.96 -4.51 14.03
C ALA A 434 31.47 -3.76 15.28
N ALA A 435 30.39 -3.00 15.16
CA ALA A 435 29.77 -2.32 16.31
C ALA A 435 29.37 -3.30 17.42
N ARG A 436 28.77 -4.46 17.06
CA ARG A 436 28.44 -5.53 18.00
C ARG A 436 29.67 -6.11 18.72
N ARG A 437 30.78 -6.33 18.00
CA ARG A 437 32.04 -6.80 18.61
C ARG A 437 32.62 -5.81 19.62
N CYS A 438 32.30 -4.52 19.49
CA CYS A 438 32.66 -3.48 20.45
C CYS A 438 31.55 -3.15 21.46
N GLY A 439 30.69 -4.11 21.79
CA GLY A 439 29.68 -3.94 22.84
C GLY A 439 28.44 -3.16 22.41
N ASN A 440 28.04 -3.29 21.13
CA ASN A 440 26.91 -2.58 20.51
C ASN A 440 27.12 -1.06 20.43
N ALA A 441 28.27 -0.67 19.88
CA ALA A 441 28.70 0.72 19.71
C ALA A 441 27.96 1.44 18.55
N ASP A 442 26.65 1.23 18.42
CA ASP A 442 25.89 1.61 17.21
C ASP A 442 25.93 3.13 16.97
N ALA A 443 25.92 3.94 18.03
CA ALA A 443 25.97 5.40 17.90
C ALA A 443 27.33 5.89 17.36
N ALA A 444 28.45 5.35 17.85
CA ALA A 444 29.78 5.63 17.31
C ALA A 444 29.92 5.27 15.82
N PHE A 445 29.37 4.11 15.41
CA PHE A 445 29.48 3.63 14.03
C PHE A 445 28.48 4.29 13.06
N ALA A 446 27.41 4.92 13.56
CA ALA A 446 26.33 5.48 12.71
C ALA A 446 26.82 6.50 11.68
N GLY A 447 27.70 7.42 12.08
CA GLY A 447 28.27 8.40 11.15
C GLY A 447 29.13 7.76 10.06
N TYR A 448 29.87 6.70 10.40
CA TYR A 448 30.68 5.95 9.44
C TYR A 448 29.82 5.14 8.47
N ALA A 449 28.77 4.48 8.96
CA ALA A 449 27.79 3.78 8.12
C ALA A 449 27.16 4.73 7.09
N SER A 450 26.71 5.91 7.54
CA SER A 450 26.12 6.93 6.66
C SER A 450 27.10 7.37 5.56
N ALA A 451 28.34 7.68 5.92
CA ALA A 451 29.36 8.10 4.96
C ALA A 451 29.64 7.00 3.90
N LEU A 452 29.72 5.74 4.31
CA LEU A 452 29.90 4.62 3.38
C LEU A 452 28.72 4.47 2.41
N GLY A 453 27.49 4.66 2.89
CA GLY A 453 26.28 4.63 2.07
C GLY A 453 26.23 5.77 1.04
N GLU A 454 26.67 6.97 1.41
CA GLU A 454 26.81 8.12 0.51
C GLU A 454 27.87 7.86 -0.57
N TRP A 455 29.05 7.35 -0.19
CA TRP A 455 30.10 7.04 -1.14
C TRP A 455 29.71 5.90 -2.08
N TRP A 456 28.98 4.89 -1.57
CA TRP A 456 28.43 3.84 -2.41
C TRP A 456 27.50 4.42 -3.49
N ALA A 457 26.67 5.39 -3.13
CA ALA A 457 25.74 6.02 -4.06
C ALA A 457 26.40 6.95 -5.10
N ASP A 458 27.63 7.44 -4.86
CA ASP A 458 28.33 8.40 -5.74
C ASP A 458 28.89 7.74 -7.01
N ARG A 459 27.97 7.47 -7.96
CA ARG A 459 28.24 6.97 -9.31
C ARG A 459 27.27 7.62 -10.28
N MET A 460 27.76 8.09 -11.42
CA MET A 460 26.94 8.75 -12.43
C MET A 460 26.02 7.76 -13.13
N LEU A 461 26.58 6.61 -13.51
CA LEU A 461 25.88 5.51 -14.14
C LEU A 461 25.83 4.32 -13.18
N TYR A 462 24.62 3.85 -12.88
CA TYR A 462 24.40 2.67 -12.05
C TYR A 462 24.26 1.43 -12.94
N GLU A 463 25.06 0.40 -12.67
CA GLU A 463 24.98 -0.91 -13.34
C GLU A 463 23.79 -1.69 -12.77
N ALA A 464 22.63 -1.55 -13.41
CA ALA A 464 21.40 -2.22 -12.97
C ALA A 464 21.47 -3.73 -13.24
N GLU A 465 22.06 -4.13 -14.36
CA GLU A 465 22.33 -5.52 -14.76
C GLU A 465 23.74 -5.59 -15.38
N PRO A 466 24.37 -6.78 -15.47
CA PRO A 466 25.71 -6.90 -16.03
C PRO A 466 25.85 -6.20 -17.38
N ASP A 467 26.78 -5.25 -17.47
CA ASP A 467 27.04 -4.41 -18.65
C ASP A 467 25.87 -3.53 -19.14
N HIS A 468 24.82 -3.36 -18.32
CA HIS A 468 23.66 -2.51 -18.60
C HIS A 468 23.55 -1.40 -17.54
N PHE A 469 23.73 -0.18 -17.99
CA PHE A 469 23.76 1.00 -17.14
C PHE A 469 22.52 1.87 -17.28
N VAL A 470 22.14 2.49 -16.18
CA VAL A 470 21.12 3.55 -16.12
C VAL A 470 21.72 4.79 -15.47
N PHE A 471 21.12 5.95 -15.71
CA PHE A 471 21.50 7.15 -14.98
C PHE A 471 21.04 7.06 -13.53
N GLN A 472 21.92 7.43 -12.61
CA GLN A 472 21.56 7.65 -11.22
C GLN A 472 20.63 8.88 -11.12
N TRP A 473 19.70 8.89 -10.16
CA TRP A 473 18.63 9.89 -10.08
C TRP A 473 19.13 11.35 -10.08
N VAL A 474 20.26 11.60 -9.43
CA VAL A 474 20.91 12.93 -9.34
C VAL A 474 22.29 12.91 -9.99
N PHE A 475 22.45 12.20 -11.12
CA PHE A 475 23.76 11.97 -11.72
C PHE A 475 24.58 13.25 -11.98
N ARG A 476 23.91 14.40 -12.17
CA ARG A 476 24.52 15.72 -12.37
C ARG A 476 25.22 16.31 -11.14
N GLU A 477 24.98 15.73 -9.97
CA GLU A 477 25.59 16.12 -8.69
C GLU A 477 26.76 15.20 -8.30
N THR A 478 27.01 14.15 -9.09
CA THR A 478 28.04 13.14 -8.77
C THR A 478 29.44 13.66 -9.01
N THR A 479 30.41 13.10 -8.27
CA THR A 479 31.84 13.43 -8.46
C THR A 479 32.29 13.15 -9.88
N ALA A 480 31.82 12.04 -10.46
CA ALA A 480 32.14 11.66 -11.83
C ALA A 480 31.66 12.69 -12.86
N TRP A 481 30.42 13.19 -12.75
CA TRP A 481 29.87 14.20 -13.66
C TRP A 481 30.70 15.48 -13.71
N HIS A 482 31.09 16.00 -12.53
CA HIS A 482 31.89 17.22 -12.44
C HIS A 482 33.31 17.08 -12.98
N SER A 483 33.79 15.85 -13.16
CA SER A 483 35.11 15.56 -13.75
C SER A 483 35.09 15.44 -15.27
N LEU A 484 33.91 15.34 -15.88
CA LEU A 484 33.75 15.20 -17.33
C LEU A 484 34.03 16.53 -18.06
N SER A 485 34.56 16.42 -19.27
CA SER A 485 34.64 17.54 -20.19
C SER A 485 33.25 18.03 -20.63
N ALA A 486 33.17 19.27 -21.14
CA ALA A 486 31.91 19.80 -21.67
C ALA A 486 31.33 18.96 -22.81
N GLU A 487 32.18 18.33 -23.62
CA GLU A 487 31.78 17.43 -24.70
C GLU A 487 31.18 16.12 -24.17
N GLU A 488 31.83 15.50 -23.17
CA GLU A 488 31.31 14.31 -22.49
C GLU A 488 29.98 14.61 -21.76
N GLN A 489 29.86 15.75 -21.07
CA GLN A 489 28.62 16.17 -20.43
C GLN A 489 27.50 16.35 -21.47
N ALA A 490 27.77 17.04 -22.57
CA ALA A 490 26.79 17.23 -23.65
C ALA A 490 26.37 15.89 -24.30
N TYR A 491 27.31 14.95 -24.44
CA TYR A 491 27.01 13.60 -24.90
C TYR A 491 26.02 12.88 -23.96
N PHE A 492 26.27 12.89 -22.65
CA PHE A 492 25.41 12.20 -21.69
C PHE A 492 24.06 12.89 -21.50
N GLU A 493 23.97 14.23 -21.58
CA GLU A 493 22.68 14.94 -21.62
C GLU A 493 21.82 14.50 -22.80
N LYS A 494 22.43 14.42 -23.99
CA LYS A 494 21.74 13.98 -25.21
C LYS A 494 21.31 12.51 -25.10
N THR A 495 22.17 11.67 -24.53
CA THR A 495 21.87 10.24 -24.31
C THR A 495 20.73 10.07 -23.32
N HIS A 496 20.75 10.77 -22.18
CA HIS A 496 19.66 10.78 -21.19
C HIS A 496 18.33 11.19 -21.83
N SER A 497 18.31 12.33 -22.54
CA SER A 497 17.11 12.84 -23.20
C SER A 497 16.53 11.85 -24.21
N ARG A 498 17.40 11.17 -24.98
CA ARG A 498 16.98 10.12 -25.93
C ARG A 498 16.39 8.91 -25.21
N MET A 499 17.03 8.46 -24.13
CA MET A 499 16.57 7.30 -23.35
C MET A 499 15.23 7.57 -22.67
N ASP A 500 15.02 8.77 -22.13
CA ASP A 500 13.74 9.18 -21.55
C ASP A 500 12.62 9.15 -22.58
N ALA A 501 12.87 9.68 -23.79
CA ALA A 501 11.91 9.69 -24.87
C ALA A 501 11.52 8.27 -25.31
N MET A 502 12.50 7.39 -25.51
CA MET A 502 12.27 5.99 -25.87
C MET A 502 11.56 5.23 -24.75
N SER A 503 11.98 5.43 -23.49
CA SER A 503 11.33 4.79 -22.33
C SER A 503 9.85 5.21 -22.23
N MET A 504 9.52 6.46 -22.56
CA MET A 504 8.14 6.95 -22.58
C MET A 504 7.25 6.17 -23.56
N GLU A 505 7.77 5.85 -24.76
CA GLU A 505 7.06 5.04 -25.75
C GLU A 505 6.84 3.61 -25.24
N THR A 506 7.88 3.01 -24.66
CA THR A 506 7.81 1.67 -24.04
C THR A 506 6.79 1.62 -22.91
N TRP A 507 6.79 2.62 -22.03
CA TRP A 507 5.83 2.72 -20.92
C TRP A 507 4.39 2.86 -21.42
N GLU A 508 4.15 3.68 -22.45
CA GLU A 508 2.81 3.85 -23.03
C GLU A 508 2.29 2.51 -23.59
N LEU A 509 3.13 1.80 -24.36
CA LEU A 509 2.77 0.50 -24.94
C LEU A 509 2.50 -0.55 -23.86
N GLN A 510 3.37 -0.65 -22.86
CA GLN A 510 3.19 -1.60 -21.76
C GLN A 510 1.91 -1.30 -20.96
N GLY A 511 1.69 -0.05 -20.58
CA GLY A 511 0.50 0.34 -19.83
C GLY A 511 -0.79 0.01 -20.58
N ARG A 512 -0.84 0.28 -21.91
CA ARG A 512 -1.99 -0.11 -22.75
C ARG A 512 -2.21 -1.61 -22.78
N LYS A 513 -1.14 -2.39 -22.92
CA LYS A 513 -1.22 -3.86 -22.96
C LYS A 513 -1.78 -4.41 -21.65
N ILE A 514 -1.18 -4.03 -20.52
CA ILE A 514 -1.53 -4.60 -19.21
C ILE A 514 -2.89 -4.10 -18.75
N LEU A 515 -3.16 -2.79 -18.81
CA LEU A 515 -4.47 -2.26 -18.43
C LEU A 515 -5.58 -2.78 -19.36
N GLY A 516 -5.28 -2.96 -20.65
CA GLY A 516 -6.20 -3.56 -21.61
C GLY A 516 -6.55 -4.99 -21.23
N MET A 517 -5.56 -5.78 -20.85
CA MET A 517 -5.74 -7.12 -20.30
C MET A 517 -6.62 -7.07 -19.04
N LEU A 518 -6.26 -6.28 -18.02
CA LEU A 518 -7.01 -6.20 -16.75
C LEU A 518 -8.47 -5.80 -16.95
N LYS A 519 -8.72 -4.79 -17.80
CA LYS A 519 -10.07 -4.32 -18.13
C LYS A 519 -10.91 -5.39 -18.85
N SER A 520 -10.27 -6.32 -19.55
CA SER A 520 -10.96 -7.38 -20.30
C SER A 520 -11.37 -8.60 -19.46
N ILE A 521 -10.85 -8.75 -18.22
CA ILE A 521 -11.08 -9.95 -17.41
C ILE A 521 -12.51 -10.01 -16.87
N THR A 522 -13.03 -8.92 -16.32
CA THR A 522 -14.30 -8.88 -15.59
C THR A 522 -15.23 -7.77 -16.07
N GLY A 523 -16.48 -7.78 -15.61
CA GLY A 523 -17.45 -6.72 -15.86
C GLY A 523 -17.31 -5.51 -14.94
N MET A 524 -16.32 -5.47 -14.05
CA MET A 524 -16.09 -4.40 -13.09
C MET A 524 -15.47 -3.15 -13.75
N GLN A 525 -15.78 -1.96 -13.21
CA GLN A 525 -15.14 -0.71 -13.65
C GLN A 525 -13.79 -0.50 -12.95
N PRO A 526 -12.66 -0.42 -13.67
CA PRO A 526 -11.39 -0.01 -13.10
C PRO A 526 -11.33 1.49 -12.83
N PHE A 527 -10.66 1.86 -11.75
CA PHE A 527 -10.24 3.20 -11.36
C PHE A 527 -8.74 3.19 -11.09
N ALA A 528 -8.08 4.34 -11.20
CA ALA A 528 -6.64 4.45 -11.09
C ALA A 528 -6.22 5.37 -9.94
N GLU A 529 -5.33 4.87 -9.09
CA GLU A 529 -4.43 5.70 -8.29
C GLU A 529 -3.26 6.12 -9.18
N ASP A 530 -3.30 7.35 -9.68
CA ASP A 530 -2.30 7.93 -10.59
C ASP A 530 -1.57 9.13 -9.98
N LEU A 531 -1.13 9.03 -8.71
CA LEU A 531 -0.40 10.09 -8.01
C LEU A 531 1.13 9.89 -8.08
N GLY A 532 1.86 10.91 -7.66
CA GLY A 532 3.33 10.91 -7.60
C GLY A 532 4.00 11.38 -8.90
N ALA A 533 5.10 10.74 -9.30
CA ALA A 533 5.85 11.09 -10.51
C ALA A 533 5.20 10.49 -11.77
N VAL A 534 4.08 11.09 -12.18
CA VAL A 534 3.21 10.62 -13.26
C VAL A 534 3.82 10.90 -14.64
N PRO A 535 4.13 9.88 -15.46
CA PRO A 535 4.53 10.08 -16.85
C PRO A 535 3.42 10.73 -17.69
N PRO A 536 3.75 11.63 -18.64
CA PRO A 536 2.74 12.27 -19.51
C PRO A 536 1.85 11.29 -20.30
N CYS A 537 2.32 10.07 -20.56
CA CYS A 537 1.52 9.06 -21.25
C CYS A 537 0.40 8.46 -20.37
N VAL A 538 0.50 8.51 -19.04
CA VAL A 538 -0.47 7.88 -18.13
C VAL A 538 -1.86 8.53 -18.23
N PRO A 539 -2.03 9.84 -18.04
CA PRO A 539 -3.36 10.47 -18.16
C PRO A 539 -3.99 10.27 -19.54
N LYS A 540 -3.17 10.24 -20.60
CA LYS A 540 -3.60 9.95 -21.98
C LYS A 540 -4.19 8.54 -22.08
N VAL A 541 -3.45 7.51 -21.66
CA VAL A 541 -3.89 6.11 -21.72
C VAL A 541 -5.13 5.89 -20.86
N LEU A 542 -5.14 6.39 -19.61
CA LEU A 542 -6.29 6.27 -18.72
C LEU A 542 -7.56 6.87 -19.34
N LYS A 543 -7.46 8.06 -19.95
CA LYS A 543 -8.57 8.70 -20.65
C LYS A 543 -9.08 7.86 -21.83
N GLU A 544 -8.19 7.39 -22.69
CA GLU A 544 -8.56 6.57 -23.85
C GLU A 544 -9.23 5.25 -23.44
N MET A 545 -8.83 4.72 -22.29
CA MET A 545 -9.39 3.49 -21.73
C MET A 545 -10.60 3.73 -20.81
N ALA A 546 -11.04 4.98 -20.61
CA ALA A 546 -12.10 5.36 -19.68
C ALA A 546 -11.88 4.79 -18.26
N ILE A 547 -10.64 4.90 -17.76
CA ILE A 547 -10.25 4.54 -16.39
C ILE A 547 -10.08 5.86 -15.63
N PRO A 548 -11.00 6.23 -14.71
CA PRO A 548 -10.87 7.50 -14.01
C PRO A 548 -9.67 7.49 -13.03
N GLY A 549 -8.78 8.49 -13.16
CA GLY A 549 -7.70 8.75 -12.22
C GLY A 549 -8.14 9.57 -10.99
N LEU A 550 -7.25 9.83 -10.04
CA LEU A 550 -7.51 10.65 -8.85
C LEU A 550 -7.22 12.13 -9.11
N SER A 551 -8.09 13.00 -8.61
CA SER A 551 -7.86 14.44 -8.49
C SER A 551 -8.03 14.87 -7.04
N VAL A 552 -6.93 14.81 -6.29
CA VAL A 552 -6.92 15.15 -4.86
C VAL A 552 -6.76 16.66 -4.71
N VAL A 553 -7.73 17.33 -4.07
CA VAL A 553 -7.83 18.80 -4.05
C VAL A 553 -6.53 19.49 -3.59
N ARG A 554 -5.82 18.88 -2.63
CA ARG A 554 -4.56 19.43 -2.10
C ARG A 554 -3.39 19.43 -3.10
N TRP A 555 -3.37 18.50 -4.06
CA TRP A 555 -2.27 18.28 -5.00
C TRP A 555 -2.56 18.77 -6.43
N GLU A 556 -3.84 19.03 -6.76
CA GLU A 556 -4.25 19.62 -8.03
C GLU A 556 -3.88 21.12 -8.07
N ARG A 557 -2.66 21.37 -8.56
CA ARG A 557 -2.03 22.69 -8.67
C ARG A 557 -1.38 22.88 -10.05
N TYR A 558 -1.32 24.13 -10.50
CA TYR A 558 -0.48 24.51 -11.63
C TYR A 558 0.98 24.64 -11.17
N TRP A 559 1.64 23.50 -10.97
CA TRP A 559 3.01 23.41 -10.45
C TRP A 559 4.05 24.18 -11.26
N GLU A 560 3.78 24.45 -12.53
CA GLU A 560 4.62 25.21 -13.44
C GLU A 560 4.53 26.73 -13.25
N ARG A 561 3.53 27.22 -12.51
CA ARG A 561 3.27 28.66 -12.33
C ARG A 561 3.82 29.16 -11.00
N PRO A 562 4.25 30.44 -10.91
CA PRO A 562 4.69 31.03 -9.66
C PRO A 562 3.66 30.86 -8.54
N GLY A 563 4.10 30.33 -7.40
CA GLY A 563 3.24 30.05 -6.24
C GLY A 563 2.37 28.79 -6.35
N SER A 564 2.49 28.03 -7.43
CA SER A 564 1.79 26.76 -7.66
C SER A 564 0.28 26.83 -7.30
N PRO A 565 -0.48 27.79 -7.86
CA PRO A 565 -1.87 28.02 -7.44
C PRO A 565 -2.74 26.78 -7.68
N HIS A 566 -3.76 26.61 -6.85
CA HIS A 566 -4.75 25.55 -7.02
C HIS A 566 -5.42 25.63 -8.39
N VAL A 567 -5.60 24.47 -9.03
CA VAL A 567 -6.45 24.36 -10.22
C VAL A 567 -7.89 24.63 -9.78
N PRO A 568 -8.67 25.48 -10.48
CA PRO A 568 -10.10 25.63 -10.20
C PRO A 568 -10.82 24.28 -10.29
N LEU A 569 -11.70 23.98 -9.33
CA LEU A 569 -12.38 22.68 -9.26
C LEU A 569 -13.23 22.38 -10.50
N ASP A 570 -13.80 23.40 -11.13
CA ASP A 570 -14.54 23.29 -12.40
C ASP A 570 -13.62 23.07 -13.63
N ALA A 571 -12.30 23.16 -13.46
CA ALA A 571 -11.30 22.83 -14.48
C ALA A 571 -10.63 21.46 -14.27
N TYR A 572 -11.08 20.67 -13.28
CA TYR A 572 -10.55 19.33 -13.04
C TYR A 572 -10.80 18.39 -14.23
N ARG A 573 -9.95 17.36 -14.35
CA ARG A 573 -10.06 16.34 -15.40
C ARG A 573 -11.45 15.69 -15.35
N PRO A 574 -12.27 15.69 -16.42
CA PRO A 574 -13.61 15.12 -16.37
C PRO A 574 -13.65 13.62 -16.02
N TYR A 575 -12.75 12.82 -16.61
CA TYR A 575 -12.59 11.39 -16.29
C TYR A 575 -11.67 11.21 -15.07
N SER A 576 -12.12 11.68 -13.91
CA SER A 576 -11.41 11.51 -12.64
C SER A 576 -12.36 11.33 -11.46
N VAL A 577 -11.78 10.98 -10.33
CA VAL A 577 -12.39 10.94 -9.00
C VAL A 577 -11.84 12.12 -8.20
N VAL A 578 -12.68 13.10 -7.89
CA VAL A 578 -12.31 14.15 -6.94
C VAL A 578 -12.41 13.62 -5.51
N CYS A 579 -11.39 13.90 -4.70
CA CYS A 579 -11.41 13.67 -3.26
C CYS A 579 -10.66 14.78 -2.51
N THR A 580 -10.98 14.94 -1.24
CA THR A 580 -10.34 15.86 -0.29
C THR A 580 -9.00 15.32 0.22
N SER A 581 -9.02 14.04 0.59
CA SER A 581 -7.90 13.30 1.16
C SER A 581 -7.96 11.84 0.69
N VAL A 582 -6.82 11.17 0.81
CA VAL A 582 -6.67 9.70 0.69
C VAL A 582 -6.24 9.12 2.05
N HIS A 583 -6.31 7.80 2.21
CA HIS A 583 -5.97 7.13 3.49
C HIS A 583 -4.51 7.36 3.93
N ASP A 584 -3.61 7.64 2.99
CA ASP A 584 -2.19 7.97 3.21
C ASP A 584 -1.90 9.43 3.57
N SER A 585 -2.90 10.31 3.45
CA SER A 585 -2.76 11.74 3.72
C SER A 585 -3.36 12.14 5.07
N THR A 586 -3.04 13.33 5.56
CA THR A 586 -3.77 13.95 6.67
C THR A 586 -5.25 14.11 6.34
N SER A 587 -6.15 14.00 7.34
CA SER A 587 -7.60 14.21 7.11
C SER A 587 -7.89 15.64 6.65
N LEU A 588 -9.09 15.92 6.13
CA LEU A 588 -9.45 17.27 5.69
C LEU A 588 -9.22 18.31 6.80
N ARG A 589 -9.63 18.01 8.03
CA ARG A 589 -9.50 18.92 9.17
C ARG A 589 -8.04 19.13 9.56
N GLN A 590 -7.26 18.05 9.65
CA GLN A 590 -5.84 18.15 10.00
C GLN A 590 -5.07 18.95 8.94
N TRP A 591 -5.28 18.64 7.66
CA TRP A 591 -4.65 19.35 6.55
C TRP A 591 -5.02 20.83 6.53
N TRP A 592 -6.29 21.16 6.77
CA TRP A 592 -6.74 22.55 6.85
C TRP A 592 -5.96 23.35 7.90
N GLU A 593 -5.71 22.75 9.06
CA GLU A 593 -5.02 23.39 10.18
C GLU A 593 -3.51 23.50 9.98
N GLU A 594 -2.88 22.51 9.34
CA GLU A 594 -1.42 22.33 9.35
C GLU A 594 -0.73 22.63 8.01
N GLU A 595 -1.42 22.44 6.89
CA GLU A 595 -0.78 22.33 5.56
C GLU A 595 -1.44 23.18 4.47
N ALA A 596 -2.74 23.45 4.59
CA ALA A 596 -3.53 24.05 3.51
C ALA A 596 -3.22 25.53 3.29
N ASP A 597 -3.21 25.96 2.02
CA ASP A 597 -3.34 27.36 1.66
C ASP A 597 -4.80 27.81 1.81
N ARG A 598 -5.19 28.04 3.07
CA ARG A 598 -6.58 28.35 3.47
C ARG A 598 -7.13 29.56 2.71
N SER A 599 -6.32 30.61 2.54
CA SER A 599 -6.76 31.84 1.89
C SER A 599 -7.07 31.61 0.41
N ALA A 600 -6.18 30.92 -0.31
CA ALA A 600 -6.40 30.60 -1.71
C ALA A 600 -7.65 29.72 -1.92
N LEU A 601 -7.82 28.68 -1.09
CA LEU A 601 -8.98 27.79 -1.18
C LEU A 601 -10.29 28.51 -0.84
N TRP A 602 -10.32 29.34 0.20
CA TRP A 602 -11.51 30.08 0.59
C TRP A 602 -11.95 31.08 -0.47
N SER A 603 -10.98 31.77 -1.10
CA SER A 603 -11.23 32.66 -2.25
C SER A 603 -11.80 31.90 -3.46
N LEU A 604 -11.25 30.71 -3.74
CA LEU A 604 -11.77 29.84 -4.80
C LEU A 604 -13.21 29.42 -4.52
N PHE A 605 -13.55 29.06 -3.28
CA PHE A 605 -14.92 28.70 -2.90
C PHE A 605 -15.88 29.90 -3.03
N GLY A 606 -15.43 31.10 -2.68
CA GLY A 606 -16.20 32.34 -2.89
C GLY A 606 -16.54 32.56 -4.37
N THR A 607 -15.57 32.36 -5.26
CA THR A 607 -15.79 32.46 -6.72
C THR A 607 -16.79 31.41 -7.21
N MET A 608 -16.69 30.17 -6.71
CA MET A 608 -17.63 29.09 -7.07
C MET A 608 -19.05 29.37 -6.56
N ALA A 609 -19.19 30.03 -5.42
CA ALA A 609 -20.47 30.34 -4.79
C ALA A 609 -21.33 31.32 -5.60
N GLU A 610 -20.72 32.17 -6.43
CA GLU A 610 -21.45 33.02 -7.39
C GLU A 610 -22.34 32.20 -8.34
N ARG A 611 -22.01 30.91 -8.53
CA ARG A 611 -22.70 29.99 -9.43
C ARG A 611 -23.40 28.83 -8.71
N ASP A 612 -23.38 28.76 -7.38
CA ASP A 612 -24.04 27.71 -6.60
C ASP A 612 -24.73 28.30 -5.35
N PRO A 613 -26.08 28.41 -5.36
CA PRO A 613 -26.83 28.99 -4.25
C PRO A 613 -26.63 28.28 -2.91
N LEU A 614 -26.43 26.95 -2.93
CA LEU A 614 -26.19 26.18 -1.72
C LEU A 614 -24.82 26.51 -1.12
N LEU A 615 -23.76 26.53 -1.93
CA LEU A 615 -22.43 26.94 -1.50
C LEU A 615 -22.42 28.39 -0.98
N ALA A 616 -23.13 29.30 -1.66
CA ALA A 616 -23.29 30.69 -1.21
C ALA A 616 -23.97 30.76 0.17
N SER A 617 -25.03 29.99 0.39
CA SER A 617 -25.71 29.91 1.68
C SER A 617 -24.82 29.33 2.79
N LEU A 618 -24.00 28.33 2.48
CA LEU A 618 -23.04 27.75 3.43
C LEU A 618 -21.95 28.75 3.80
N LEU A 619 -21.37 29.44 2.81
CA LEU A 619 -20.35 30.47 3.04
C LEU A 619 -20.88 31.67 3.82
N ALA A 620 -22.12 32.10 3.57
CA ALA A 620 -22.76 33.19 4.32
C ALA A 620 -22.90 32.90 5.83
N SER A 621 -22.83 31.62 6.22
CA SER A 621 -22.86 31.18 7.62
C SER A 621 -21.46 31.04 8.24
N CYS A 622 -20.40 31.33 7.48
CA CYS A 622 -19.02 31.25 7.90
C CYS A 622 -18.38 32.66 7.95
N PRO A 623 -17.20 32.81 8.59
CA PRO A 623 -16.45 34.06 8.53
C PRO A 623 -16.06 34.43 7.09
N MET A 624 -15.92 35.74 6.84
CA MET A 624 -15.47 36.26 5.55
C MET A 624 -14.07 35.76 5.18
N GLU A 625 -13.18 35.68 6.17
CA GLU A 625 -11.83 35.12 6.01
C GLU A 625 -11.83 33.62 6.30
N ALA A 626 -10.85 32.92 5.72
CA ALA A 626 -10.69 31.49 5.92
C ALA A 626 -10.48 31.16 7.41
N PRO A 627 -11.31 30.30 8.03
CA PRO A 627 -11.20 30.02 9.46
C PRO A 627 -9.91 29.28 9.79
N ALA A 628 -9.36 29.51 11.00
CA ALA A 628 -8.12 28.87 11.41
C ALA A 628 -8.27 27.34 11.58
N SER A 629 -9.38 26.92 12.18
CA SER A 629 -9.78 25.51 12.31
C SER A 629 -11.04 25.25 11.50
N LEU A 630 -11.16 24.02 10.98
CA LEU A 630 -12.29 23.65 10.14
C LEU A 630 -13.44 23.07 10.99
N GLY A 631 -14.37 23.94 11.39
CA GLY A 631 -15.64 23.55 12.01
C GLY A 631 -16.61 22.91 11.01
N PRO A 632 -17.81 22.47 11.44
CA PRO A 632 -18.72 21.71 10.58
C PRO A 632 -19.25 22.50 9.40
N GLN A 633 -19.54 23.79 9.58
CA GLN A 633 -20.00 24.65 8.49
C GLN A 633 -18.88 24.85 7.45
N GLY A 634 -17.64 25.04 7.89
CA GLY A 634 -16.47 25.12 7.01
C GLY A 634 -16.18 23.81 6.28
N ALA A 635 -16.31 22.67 6.95
CA ALA A 635 -16.20 21.36 6.33
C ALA A 635 -17.29 21.16 5.26
N ALA A 636 -18.53 21.58 5.54
CA ALA A 636 -19.62 21.50 4.58
C ALA A 636 -19.41 22.40 3.35
N VAL A 637 -18.86 23.61 3.52
CA VAL A 637 -18.43 24.47 2.40
C VAL A 637 -17.43 23.72 1.53
N PHE A 638 -16.41 23.11 2.14
CA PHE A 638 -15.37 22.39 1.42
C PHE A 638 -15.96 21.19 0.65
N VAL A 639 -16.70 20.33 1.34
CA VAL A 639 -17.31 19.12 0.76
C VAL A 639 -18.25 19.51 -0.40
N ARG A 640 -19.07 20.57 -0.24
CA ARG A 640 -19.92 21.07 -1.33
C ARG A 640 -19.08 21.57 -2.50
N ALA A 641 -18.06 22.39 -2.26
CA ALA A 641 -17.19 22.89 -3.32
C ALA A 641 -16.53 21.73 -4.08
N ALA A 642 -15.97 20.75 -3.37
CA ALA A 642 -15.38 19.54 -3.94
C ALA A 642 -16.40 18.72 -4.76
N ALA A 643 -17.63 18.55 -4.27
CA ALA A 643 -18.70 17.86 -5.01
C ALA A 643 -19.06 18.57 -6.34
N LEU A 644 -18.85 19.88 -6.42
CA LEU A 644 -19.09 20.65 -7.64
C LEU A 644 -17.99 20.50 -8.71
N ALA A 645 -16.84 19.90 -8.38
CA ALA A 645 -15.72 19.75 -9.31
C ALA A 645 -16.10 18.97 -10.58
N SER A 646 -15.47 19.26 -11.72
CA SER A 646 -15.82 18.70 -13.05
C SER A 646 -15.61 17.19 -13.19
N SER A 647 -14.92 16.56 -12.26
CA SER A 647 -14.75 15.10 -12.16
C SER A 647 -16.09 14.35 -12.24
N ILE A 648 -16.16 13.25 -12.99
CA ILE A 648 -17.37 12.43 -13.10
C ILE A 648 -17.72 11.74 -11.77
N THR A 649 -16.73 11.47 -10.93
CA THR A 649 -16.90 10.81 -9.62
C THR A 649 -16.37 11.71 -8.52
N ALA A 650 -17.07 11.77 -7.38
CA ALA A 650 -16.62 12.41 -6.15
C ALA A 650 -16.70 11.38 -5.02
N VAL A 651 -15.57 11.08 -4.39
CA VAL A 651 -15.49 10.14 -3.26
C VAL A 651 -14.77 10.81 -2.11
N PHE A 652 -15.43 10.88 -0.96
CA PHE A 652 -14.85 11.51 0.23
C PHE A 652 -14.56 10.47 1.29
N PRO A 653 -13.39 10.51 1.96
CA PRO A 653 -13.19 9.77 3.19
C PRO A 653 -14.34 10.00 4.17
N VAL A 654 -14.77 8.96 4.87
CA VAL A 654 -15.90 9.08 5.81
C VAL A 654 -15.63 10.17 6.86
N GLN A 655 -14.38 10.37 7.28
CA GLN A 655 -13.99 11.41 8.24
C GLN A 655 -14.38 12.81 7.76
N ASP A 656 -14.24 13.06 6.45
CA ASP A 656 -14.49 14.37 5.86
C ASP A 656 -15.99 14.65 5.73
N ILE A 657 -16.80 13.60 5.50
CA ILE A 657 -18.27 13.69 5.59
C ILE A 657 -18.68 13.94 7.04
N LEU A 658 -18.13 13.18 7.99
CA LEU A 658 -18.45 13.30 9.41
C LEU A 658 -17.98 14.63 10.02
N ALA A 659 -16.95 15.25 9.47
CA ALA A 659 -16.49 16.58 9.86
C ALA A 659 -17.60 17.64 9.75
N CYS A 660 -18.59 17.43 8.87
CA CYS A 660 -19.77 18.29 8.71
C CYS A 660 -20.77 18.20 9.88
N HIS A 661 -20.54 17.33 10.87
CA HIS A 661 -21.36 17.20 12.08
C HIS A 661 -20.62 17.67 13.32
N GLU A 662 -21.34 18.24 14.30
CA GLU A 662 -20.72 18.77 15.52
C GLU A 662 -20.05 17.70 16.38
N THR A 663 -20.66 16.51 16.49
CA THR A 663 -20.27 15.47 17.45
C THR A 663 -19.82 14.15 16.83
N PHE A 664 -19.93 13.97 15.50
CA PHE A 664 -19.52 12.71 14.83
C PHE A 664 -18.06 12.72 14.36
N ARG A 665 -17.24 13.58 14.95
CA ARG A 665 -15.83 13.77 14.60
C ARG A 665 -14.99 13.73 15.87
N ALA A 666 -13.69 13.48 15.73
CA ALA A 666 -12.79 13.51 16.88
C ALA A 666 -12.63 14.94 17.41
N ALA A 667 -12.31 15.07 18.71
CA ALA A 667 -11.97 16.39 19.27
C ALA A 667 -10.70 16.95 18.60
N ASP A 668 -9.67 16.12 18.50
CA ASP A 668 -8.42 16.42 17.79
C ASP A 668 -8.44 15.84 16.36
N PRO A 669 -8.33 16.67 15.30
CA PRO A 669 -8.23 16.21 13.91
C PRO A 669 -7.15 15.16 13.65
N ARG A 670 -6.05 15.16 14.41
CA ARG A 670 -4.94 14.21 14.24
C ARG A 670 -5.36 12.77 14.53
N GLN A 671 -6.43 12.60 15.32
CA GLN A 671 -7.00 11.28 15.62
C GLN A 671 -7.82 10.69 14.47
N GLU A 672 -8.09 11.48 13.43
CA GLU A 672 -8.83 11.02 12.24
C GLU A 672 -7.92 10.39 11.19
N ARG A 673 -6.60 10.50 11.35
CA ARG A 673 -5.61 9.99 10.40
C ARG A 673 -5.61 8.45 10.39
N ILE A 674 -5.70 7.89 9.18
CA ILE A 674 -5.70 6.43 8.96
C ILE A 674 -4.27 5.91 8.90
N ASN A 675 -3.43 6.51 8.05
CA ASN A 675 -2.07 6.05 7.82
C ASN A 675 -1.08 7.23 7.74
N VAL A 676 0.16 6.97 8.14
CA VAL A 676 1.33 7.80 7.87
C VAL A 676 2.30 6.95 7.03
N PRO A 677 2.45 7.23 5.72
CA PRO A 677 3.36 6.49 4.85
C PRO A 677 4.80 6.47 5.38
N GLY A 678 5.51 5.36 5.14
CA GLY A 678 6.90 5.19 5.58
C GLY A 678 7.09 4.96 7.09
N THR A 679 6.01 4.74 7.85
CA THR A 679 6.08 4.48 9.30
C THR A 679 5.40 3.16 9.67
N GLN A 680 5.84 2.57 10.79
CA GLN A 680 5.16 1.46 11.45
C GLN A 680 4.86 1.88 12.88
N SER A 681 3.60 2.19 13.18
CA SER A 681 3.14 2.59 14.52
C SER A 681 1.82 1.91 14.88
N GLU A 682 1.49 1.92 16.17
CA GLU A 682 0.22 1.40 16.70
C GLU A 682 -1.02 2.14 16.15
N THR A 683 -0.84 3.33 15.58
CA THR A 683 -1.94 4.16 15.05
C THR A 683 -2.21 3.92 13.56
N ASN A 684 -1.28 3.31 12.82
CA ASN A 684 -1.47 3.02 11.40
C ASN A 684 -2.57 1.97 11.24
N TRP A 685 -3.58 2.30 10.42
CA TRP A 685 -4.68 1.42 10.02
C TRP A 685 -5.65 1.03 11.15
N THR A 686 -5.50 1.59 12.35
CA THR A 686 -6.36 1.32 13.51
C THR A 686 -7.42 2.41 13.75
N TYR A 687 -7.61 3.33 12.80
CA TYR A 687 -8.67 4.34 12.85
C TYR A 687 -10.05 3.70 13.10
N ARG A 688 -10.84 4.36 13.94
CA ARG A 688 -12.18 3.95 14.34
C ARG A 688 -13.10 5.15 14.21
N MET A 689 -14.28 4.95 13.64
CA MET A 689 -15.30 6.00 13.60
C MET A 689 -15.73 6.39 15.03
N PRO A 690 -15.90 7.68 15.35
CA PRO A 690 -16.33 8.10 16.68
C PRO A 690 -17.81 7.79 16.97
N VAL A 691 -18.59 7.44 15.93
CA VAL A 691 -20.04 7.18 15.99
C VAL A 691 -20.36 5.81 15.40
N ASP A 692 -21.38 5.13 15.93
CA ASP A 692 -21.89 3.86 15.39
C ASP A 692 -22.93 4.04 14.26
N LEU A 693 -23.07 3.01 13.42
CA LEU A 693 -23.97 3.04 12.27
C LEU A 693 -25.45 3.27 12.65
N PRO A 694 -26.00 2.65 13.73
CA PRO A 694 -27.35 2.95 14.20
C PRO A 694 -27.55 4.43 14.58
N ALA A 695 -26.62 5.04 15.31
CA ALA A 695 -26.68 6.46 15.67
C ALA A 695 -26.64 7.35 14.42
N LEU A 696 -25.77 7.05 13.45
CA LEU A 696 -25.73 7.73 12.16
C LEU A 696 -27.04 7.60 11.37
N ALA A 697 -27.65 6.40 11.37
CA ALA A 697 -28.90 6.15 10.67
C ALA A 697 -30.09 6.87 11.32
N GLY A 698 -30.03 7.07 12.64
CA GLY A 698 -31.03 7.78 13.43
C GLY A 698 -31.08 9.29 13.14
N ASP A 699 -29.95 9.91 12.78
CA ASP A 699 -29.89 11.34 12.50
C ASP A 699 -30.40 11.69 11.08
N LYS A 700 -31.71 11.83 10.95
CA LYS A 700 -32.37 12.19 9.69
C LYS A 700 -32.03 13.61 9.21
N ALA A 701 -31.72 14.52 10.12
CA ALA A 701 -31.37 15.90 9.77
C ALA A 701 -29.99 15.95 9.10
N PHE A 702 -29.01 15.27 9.70
CA PHE A 702 -27.68 15.11 9.12
C PHE A 702 -27.74 14.39 7.78
N ALA A 703 -28.48 13.28 7.68
CA ALA A 703 -28.64 12.55 6.43
C ALA A 703 -29.21 13.42 5.29
N GLY A 704 -30.28 14.18 5.58
CA GLY A 704 -30.86 15.09 4.60
C GLY A 704 -29.94 16.27 4.24
N PHE A 705 -29.10 16.71 5.17
CA PHE A 705 -28.08 17.73 4.92
C PHE A 705 -26.96 17.21 4.02
N ILE A 706 -26.38 16.04 4.33
CA ILE A 706 -25.34 15.40 3.52
C ILE A 706 -25.84 15.11 2.10
N SER A 707 -27.07 14.60 1.97
CA SER A 707 -27.68 14.35 0.67
C SER A 707 -27.77 15.61 -0.20
N ARG A 708 -28.05 16.78 0.39
CA ARG A 708 -28.08 18.05 -0.35
C ARG A 708 -26.70 18.54 -0.76
N ILE A 709 -25.71 18.49 0.14
CA ILE A 709 -24.37 19.02 -0.19
C ILE A 709 -23.63 18.15 -1.20
N LEU A 710 -23.89 16.82 -1.18
CA LEU A 710 -23.30 15.84 -2.10
C LEU A 710 -24.14 15.58 -3.36
N ASP A 711 -25.28 16.26 -3.53
CA ASP A 711 -26.07 16.17 -4.76
C ASP A 711 -25.32 16.79 -5.95
N ARG A 712 -25.31 16.04 -7.06
CA ARG A 712 -24.64 16.39 -8.31
C ARG A 712 -25.55 16.23 -9.53
N GLU A 713 -26.80 15.80 -9.38
CA GLU A 713 -27.71 15.52 -10.51
C GLU A 713 -28.25 16.80 -11.17
N SER A 714 -28.16 17.94 -10.48
CA SER A 714 -28.62 19.25 -10.97
C SER A 714 -27.67 19.94 -11.96
N ARG A 715 -26.60 19.27 -12.45
CA ARG A 715 -25.56 19.88 -13.32
C ARG A 715 -25.00 18.95 -14.39
#